data_AF-A0A3D2SN65-F1
#
_entry.id   AF-A0A3D2SN65-F1
#
_cell.length_a   1.000
_cell.length_b   1.000
_cell.length_c   1.000
_cell.angle_alpha   90.00
_cell.angle_beta   90.00
_cell.angle_gamma   90.00
#
_symmetry.space_group_name_H-M   'P 1'
#
loop_
_entity.id
_entity.type
_entity.pdbx_description
1 polymer ?
#
loop_
_entity_poly.entity_id
_entity_poly.type
_entity_poly.pdbx_seq_one_letter_code
_entity_poly.pdbx_strand_id
1 'polypeptide(L)'
;MKKSINKKANKDVNVEIDKQVIHKLNIASVSATLTSLICAAITPTYASDIEIYKVPEDSVGSTTLMMMLDLSGSMADNDAGQTGSRILRLRNGMRDVLQGTPTNLPVADKVVVGLGTFAAAKGQIRIGAKALDLQTGTGTHQIQRWYRIGTRSSSYRYATCSENYPAGGCKTWGAISTNNIDPGTGSASGDYGTNSCSFGTNCTIYYVNQSQTKTHRDDLLDVVNDLSASGNTPTSYAYAEVAAYLMGQSVLRNDLQAYFVRSNNQYKTCTAWSDTICNTWSSWANNFTYPQNYTKGDSGSVSNQSGNFYIGPKPSLLNYTGFFDADTSIRTENSYIAPTSITDQLTNADKKECSGQGIYFLTDGEPNPGGGTATGTDGKSGTAYELMRTALGSSGSAFTCAGSLLGNRTGYFNSSNNGWSCIGNFAQALLDTTKNPIGLQIKTVVVGFGNDFSGKGNPDVEDAKTWGNIGGGGWVQGSSSVDIVNSINNFIKDITKDIPSMSTGSSTIPMDALNPEAVQPYSYFPQFEPKVKPEDVQQLWLGNLKKYYVLNNSVYAKNKVDLVIKASKVQDVTDLWNDGSITYTETTPVYQKGGALSQLVLGTKTGTNNAKVAGRTLLTNYDYDGTKTGANQVTNNLNLVKVNYTYTTDAKTKTDTTYARSLMALLGYNITNDENTNGLDLTNRVATIRQMGSVYHSNPVLLTQEGKVVAKKNDAGQVYIDSESREDYALFGTTQGLVSVVDAKTGVEKFAFVPKEMIEKQSETFKLNGGSLAGGKNALYYGMDGEWTAQTVYVSKDDGTLTVKGTVRNVVGSATDKENLKGKQWVYGGMRMGGRSYYALDLTDMDNPKIKFQIDPSAGMIYSQDSPTGKSFPAIQKMGQSWSKPKIDYVNWKGQRKLVMFVGGGYDAGGDDGDGLKSNGVRTGYAGYEYYNYKQENSTSTNKRIGAGVYMFDADNGDLLWYTDSTNDANVKNTDLNYSVVSQIKTVDRNNDGVVDHLYFGDLSGQ
;
A
#
# COMPACT_ATOMS: atom_id res chain seq x y z
N MET A 1 -72.86 -43.15 11.80
CA MET A 1 -72.00 -43.34 10.60
C MET A 1 -71.55 -42.04 9.93
N LYS A 2 -72.43 -41.07 9.58
CA LYS A 2 -72.01 -39.80 8.92
C LYS A 2 -70.90 -38.99 9.64
N LYS A 3 -70.92 -38.92 10.99
CA LYS A 3 -69.83 -38.26 11.77
C LYS A 3 -68.48 -39.00 11.73
N SER A 4 -68.47 -40.31 11.48
CA SER A 4 -67.24 -41.12 11.39
C SER A 4 -66.58 -41.02 10.02
N ILE A 5 -67.37 -40.85 8.96
CA ILE A 5 -66.88 -40.75 7.58
C ILE A 5 -66.23 -39.38 7.35
N ASN A 6 -66.86 -38.29 7.82
CA ASN A 6 -66.27 -36.94 7.73
C ASN A 6 -64.98 -36.77 8.56
N LYS A 7 -64.86 -37.49 9.68
CA LYS A 7 -63.64 -37.44 10.51
C LYS A 7 -62.46 -38.19 9.87
N LYS A 8 -62.74 -39.21 9.05
CA LYS A 8 -61.71 -39.96 8.31
C LYS A 8 -61.27 -39.20 7.06
N ALA A 9 -62.22 -38.67 6.28
CA ALA A 9 -61.93 -37.83 5.11
C ALA A 9 -61.13 -36.56 5.46
N ASN A 10 -61.46 -35.84 6.53
CA ASN A 10 -60.66 -34.68 6.96
C ASN A 10 -59.26 -35.06 7.47
N LYS A 11 -59.09 -36.27 8.02
CA LYS A 11 -57.79 -36.75 8.48
C LYS A 11 -56.89 -37.14 7.31
N ASP A 12 -57.46 -37.79 6.29
CA ASP A 12 -56.74 -38.20 5.09
C ASP A 12 -56.36 -36.98 4.22
N VAL A 13 -57.23 -35.97 4.10
CA VAL A 13 -56.92 -34.70 3.40
C VAL A 13 -55.82 -33.90 4.13
N ASN A 14 -55.86 -33.81 5.47
CA ASN A 14 -54.81 -33.12 6.22
C ASN A 14 -53.45 -33.84 6.13
N VAL A 15 -53.42 -35.18 6.06
CA VAL A 15 -52.18 -35.95 5.87
C VAL A 15 -51.59 -35.74 4.48
N GLU A 16 -52.43 -35.58 3.46
CA GLU A 16 -51.98 -35.34 2.08
C GLU A 16 -51.48 -33.91 1.87
N ILE A 17 -52.12 -32.92 2.53
CA ILE A 17 -51.65 -31.53 2.60
C ILE A 17 -50.32 -31.45 3.36
N ASP A 18 -50.19 -32.11 4.51
CA ASP A 18 -48.93 -32.14 5.28
C ASP A 18 -47.78 -32.78 4.49
N LYS A 19 -48.04 -33.85 3.72
CA LYS A 19 -47.04 -34.45 2.84
C LYS A 19 -46.61 -33.52 1.71
N GLN A 20 -47.54 -32.78 1.09
CA GLN A 20 -47.18 -31.78 0.08
C GLN A 20 -46.41 -30.59 0.66
N VAL A 21 -46.77 -30.14 1.86
CA VAL A 21 -46.08 -29.05 2.56
C VAL A 21 -44.67 -29.48 2.96
N ILE A 22 -44.50 -30.69 3.53
CA ILE A 22 -43.20 -31.26 3.86
C ILE A 22 -42.35 -31.48 2.61
N HIS A 23 -42.94 -31.95 1.50
CA HIS A 23 -42.22 -32.12 0.24
C HIS A 23 -41.75 -30.77 -0.35
N LYS A 24 -42.61 -29.73 -0.31
CA LYS A 24 -42.24 -28.37 -0.72
C LYS A 24 -41.17 -27.76 0.20
N LEU A 25 -41.25 -27.99 1.51
CA LEU A 25 -40.22 -27.58 2.48
C LEU A 25 -38.89 -28.29 2.25
N ASN A 26 -38.91 -29.59 1.94
CA ASN A 26 -37.71 -30.36 1.62
C ASN A 26 -37.08 -29.92 0.30
N ILE A 27 -37.89 -29.62 -0.73
CA ILE A 27 -37.37 -29.07 -1.99
C ILE A 27 -36.81 -27.66 -1.77
N ALA A 28 -37.50 -26.81 -0.99
CA ALA A 28 -37.03 -25.47 -0.67
C ALA A 28 -35.74 -25.50 0.17
N SER A 29 -35.63 -26.41 1.13
CA SER A 29 -34.42 -26.56 1.94
C SER A 29 -33.26 -27.10 1.12
N VAL A 30 -33.47 -28.13 0.29
CA VAL A 30 -32.43 -28.66 -0.61
C VAL A 30 -31.99 -27.59 -1.61
N SER A 31 -32.92 -26.86 -2.22
CA SER A 31 -32.59 -25.73 -3.11
C SER A 31 -31.84 -24.62 -2.38
N ALA A 32 -32.26 -24.22 -1.18
CA ALA A 32 -31.54 -23.22 -0.38
C ALA A 32 -30.15 -23.70 0.04
N THR A 33 -29.99 -25.00 0.32
CA THR A 33 -28.68 -25.60 0.66
C THR A 33 -27.79 -25.68 -0.57
N LEU A 34 -28.34 -26.02 -1.74
CA LEU A 34 -27.61 -26.06 -3.01
C LEU A 34 -27.21 -24.64 -3.44
N THR A 35 -28.11 -23.67 -3.34
CA THR A 35 -27.84 -22.26 -3.62
C THR A 35 -26.79 -21.71 -2.65
N SER A 36 -26.88 -22.00 -1.35
CA SER A 36 -25.86 -21.55 -0.38
C SER A 36 -24.51 -22.24 -0.60
N LEU A 37 -24.47 -23.52 -0.98
CA LEU A 37 -23.24 -24.21 -1.39
C LEU A 37 -22.66 -23.63 -2.69
N ILE A 38 -23.50 -23.29 -3.66
CA ILE A 38 -23.09 -22.65 -4.91
C ILE A 38 -22.54 -21.25 -4.61
N CYS A 39 -23.22 -20.43 -3.80
CA CYS A 39 -22.76 -19.11 -3.38
C CYS A 39 -21.45 -19.19 -2.56
N ALA A 40 -21.30 -20.18 -1.68
CA ALA A 40 -20.08 -20.40 -0.91
C ALA A 40 -18.91 -20.91 -1.78
N ALA A 41 -19.20 -21.53 -2.93
CA ALA A 41 -18.21 -21.97 -3.92
C ALA A 41 -17.79 -20.85 -4.90
N ILE A 42 -18.38 -19.65 -4.80
CA ILE A 42 -17.93 -18.46 -5.51
C ILE A 42 -16.75 -17.89 -4.72
N THR A 43 -15.54 -18.04 -5.24
CA THR A 43 -14.34 -17.42 -4.68
C THR A 43 -14.50 -15.89 -4.71
N PRO A 44 -14.30 -15.17 -3.58
CA PRO A 44 -14.36 -13.72 -3.57
C PRO A 44 -13.30 -13.14 -4.51
N THR A 45 -13.73 -12.26 -5.41
CA THR A 45 -12.86 -11.47 -6.29
C THR A 45 -12.74 -10.05 -5.74
N TYR A 46 -11.55 -9.67 -5.28
CA TYR A 46 -11.27 -8.32 -4.79
C TYR A 46 -10.81 -7.42 -5.94
N ALA A 47 -11.35 -6.20 -6.01
CA ALA A 47 -11.06 -5.24 -7.09
C ALA A 47 -9.72 -4.51 -6.92
N SER A 48 -9.22 -4.38 -5.68
CA SER A 48 -7.93 -3.75 -5.38
C SER A 48 -7.18 -4.53 -4.31
N ASP A 49 -6.16 -5.26 -4.77
CA ASP A 49 -5.38 -6.20 -3.98
C ASP A 49 -4.35 -5.53 -3.05
N ILE A 50 -4.14 -4.21 -3.21
CA ILE A 50 -3.21 -3.45 -2.38
C ILE A 50 -3.66 -3.39 -0.92
N GLU A 51 -4.97 -3.44 -0.67
CA GLU A 51 -5.55 -3.31 0.68
C GLU A 51 -5.28 -4.54 1.55
N ILE A 52 -5.06 -5.71 0.94
CA ILE A 52 -4.71 -6.95 1.65
C ILE A 52 -3.25 -6.94 2.14
N TYR A 53 -2.40 -6.15 1.49
CA TYR A 53 -1.01 -5.91 1.91
C TYR A 53 -0.82 -4.58 2.66
N LYS A 54 -1.90 -3.83 2.86
CA LYS A 54 -1.93 -2.79 3.89
C LYS A 54 -2.19 -3.48 5.22
N VAL A 55 -1.33 -3.23 6.20
CA VAL A 55 -1.61 -3.63 7.58
C VAL A 55 -2.90 -2.94 8.03
N PRO A 56 -3.80 -3.63 8.77
CA PRO A 56 -5.01 -3.01 9.31
C PRO A 56 -4.67 -1.68 9.98
N GLU A 57 -5.46 -0.63 9.74
CA GLU A 57 -5.13 0.73 10.19
C GLU A 57 -4.91 0.82 11.71
N ASP A 58 -5.55 -0.07 12.48
CA ASP A 58 -5.38 -0.18 13.94
C ASP A 58 -4.06 -0.85 14.37
N SER A 59 -3.34 -1.46 13.43
CA SER A 59 -2.12 -2.27 13.65
C SER A 59 -0.84 -1.59 13.18
N VAL A 60 -0.93 -0.45 12.46
CA VAL A 60 0.23 0.39 12.11
C VAL A 60 0.50 1.38 13.25
N GLY A 61 1.74 1.43 13.71
CA GLY A 61 2.18 2.42 14.69
C GLY A 61 1.91 3.86 14.23
N SER A 62 1.64 4.77 15.18
CA SER A 62 1.31 6.17 14.88
C SER A 62 2.54 7.07 15.00
N THR A 63 2.80 7.88 13.98
CA THR A 63 3.81 8.94 14.06
C THR A 63 3.29 10.05 14.95
N THR A 64 3.97 10.32 16.07
CA THR A 64 3.62 11.40 17.02
C THR A 64 4.59 12.57 16.87
N LEU A 65 4.08 13.73 16.48
CA LEU A 65 4.83 14.96 16.33
C LEU A 65 4.32 16.00 17.33
N MET A 66 5.21 16.49 18.19
CA MET A 66 4.90 17.61 19.06
C MET A 66 5.67 18.85 18.60
N MET A 67 4.93 19.89 18.23
CA MET A 67 5.52 21.16 17.81
C MET A 67 5.73 22.07 19.02
N MET A 68 6.87 22.74 19.05
CA MET A 68 7.17 23.77 20.04
C MET A 68 7.60 25.04 19.32
N LEU A 69 6.71 26.02 19.27
CA LEU A 69 6.85 27.21 18.42
C LEU A 69 7.19 28.46 19.21
N ASP A 70 8.23 29.16 18.77
CA ASP A 70 8.62 30.45 19.33
C ASP A 70 7.60 31.55 19.02
N LEU A 71 7.22 32.29 20.05
CA LEU A 71 6.38 33.46 19.99
C LEU A 71 7.07 34.69 20.59
N SER A 72 8.39 34.67 20.76
CA SER A 72 9.16 35.80 21.28
C SER A 72 8.98 37.09 20.48
N GLY A 73 9.34 38.24 21.06
CA GLY A 73 9.17 39.55 20.43
C GLY A 73 9.88 39.70 19.08
N SER A 74 11.03 39.04 18.90
CA SER A 74 11.78 38.97 17.63
C SER A 74 10.99 38.28 16.52
N MET A 75 9.98 37.47 16.85
CA MET A 75 9.08 36.89 15.85
C MET A 75 8.22 37.96 15.14
N ALA A 76 8.13 39.18 15.68
CA ALA A 76 7.52 40.32 15.01
C ALA A 76 8.41 40.93 13.90
N ASP A 77 9.70 40.57 13.85
CA ASP A 77 10.68 41.17 12.94
C ASP A 77 10.53 40.67 11.50
N ASN A 78 10.95 41.53 10.57
CA ASN A 78 11.01 41.24 9.14
C ASN A 78 12.46 40.92 8.74
N ASP A 79 12.68 39.80 8.05
CA ASP A 79 14.01 39.44 7.55
C ASP A 79 14.29 40.07 6.19
N ALA A 80 15.54 40.48 5.96
CA ALA A 80 15.98 41.01 4.67
C ALA A 80 15.71 40.01 3.53
N GLY A 81 15.02 40.46 2.49
CA GLY A 81 14.66 39.64 1.33
C GLY A 81 13.43 38.74 1.51
N GLN A 82 12.75 38.81 2.67
CA GLN A 82 11.54 38.04 2.95
C GLN A 82 10.30 38.94 3.04
N THR A 83 9.13 38.36 2.76
CA THR A 83 7.85 39.09 2.85
C THR A 83 7.17 38.82 4.19
N GLY A 84 6.96 39.88 4.97
CA GLY A 84 6.27 39.84 6.26
C GLY A 84 7.13 39.32 7.42
N SER A 85 6.54 39.38 8.62
CA SER A 85 7.23 39.01 9.85
C SER A 85 7.47 37.50 9.96
N ARG A 86 8.43 37.09 10.80
CA ARG A 86 8.68 35.67 11.12
C ARG A 86 7.40 34.97 11.61
N ILE A 87 6.61 35.60 12.47
CA ILE A 87 5.33 35.06 12.96
C ILE A 87 4.29 34.94 11.84
N LEU A 88 4.29 35.81 10.85
CA LEU A 88 3.39 35.69 9.69
C LEU A 88 3.81 34.50 8.80
N ARG A 89 5.11 34.34 8.54
CA ARG A 89 5.63 33.19 7.78
C ARG A 89 5.39 31.87 8.50
N LEU A 90 5.53 31.82 9.83
CA LEU A 90 5.17 30.66 10.63
C LEU A 90 3.71 30.27 10.45
N ARG A 91 2.79 31.23 10.62
CA ARG A 91 1.34 30.99 10.47
C ARG A 91 0.99 30.49 9.07
N ASN A 92 1.57 31.11 8.04
CA ASN A 92 1.36 30.69 6.65
C ASN A 92 1.91 29.28 6.39
N GLY A 93 3.13 28.97 6.84
CA GLY A 93 3.73 27.65 6.68
C GLY A 93 2.94 26.56 7.40
N MET A 94 2.53 26.81 8.65
CA MET A 94 1.70 25.91 9.44
C MET A 94 0.33 25.65 8.80
N ARG A 95 -0.31 26.71 8.27
CA ARG A 95 -1.57 26.56 7.54
C ARG A 95 -1.39 25.72 6.29
N ASP A 96 -0.32 25.93 5.53
CA ASP A 96 -0.04 25.18 4.30
C ASP A 96 0.30 23.70 4.58
N VAL A 97 0.97 23.40 5.71
CA VAL A 97 1.21 22.02 6.19
C VAL A 97 -0.10 21.32 6.55
N LEU A 98 -0.99 22.02 7.27
CA LEU A 98 -2.23 21.44 7.77
C LEU A 98 -3.33 21.38 6.70
N GLN A 99 -3.44 22.39 5.83
CA GLN A 99 -4.52 22.45 4.83
C GLN A 99 -4.10 21.98 3.43
N GLY A 100 -2.79 21.91 3.16
CA GLY A 100 -2.26 21.55 1.86
C GLY A 100 -2.28 22.73 0.88
N THR A 101 -1.62 22.51 -0.26
CA THR A 101 -1.46 23.48 -1.35
C THR A 101 -1.48 22.73 -2.70
N PRO A 102 -1.59 23.40 -3.85
CA PRO A 102 -1.62 22.72 -5.15
C PRO A 102 -0.37 21.88 -5.46
N THR A 103 0.76 22.18 -4.83
CA THR A 103 2.04 21.50 -5.06
C THR A 103 2.43 20.56 -3.93
N ASN A 104 1.85 20.73 -2.74
CA ASN A 104 2.10 19.89 -1.57
C ASN A 104 0.79 19.44 -0.92
N LEU A 105 0.57 18.14 -0.83
CA LEU A 105 -0.53 17.58 -0.04
C LEU A 105 -0.37 17.94 1.44
N PRO A 106 -1.46 18.08 2.20
CA PRO A 106 -1.36 18.27 3.63
C PRO A 106 -0.78 17.03 4.31
N VAL A 107 -0.32 17.22 5.54
CA VAL A 107 0.10 16.12 6.41
C VAL A 107 -1.03 15.10 6.53
N ALA A 108 -0.70 13.81 6.40
CA ALA A 108 -1.67 12.72 6.43
C ALA A 108 -2.45 12.69 7.76
N ASP A 109 -3.74 12.38 7.69
CA ASP A 109 -4.68 12.41 8.81
C ASP A 109 -4.25 11.53 10.00
N LYS A 110 -3.61 10.39 9.72
CA LYS A 110 -3.09 9.45 10.73
C LYS A 110 -1.95 9.99 11.60
N VAL A 111 -1.32 11.12 11.23
CA VAL A 111 -0.22 11.68 12.02
C VAL A 111 -0.81 12.32 13.26
N VAL A 112 -0.27 11.95 14.42
CA VAL A 112 -0.70 12.48 15.72
C VAL A 112 0.09 13.75 15.99
N VAL A 113 -0.56 14.91 15.93
CA VAL A 113 0.12 16.22 16.02
C VAL A 113 -0.36 16.98 17.24
N GLY A 114 0.56 17.47 18.06
CA GLY A 114 0.27 18.42 19.14
C GLY A 114 1.03 19.73 18.93
N LEU A 115 0.59 20.79 19.61
CA LEU A 115 1.18 22.12 19.49
C LEU A 115 1.39 22.75 20.87
N GLY A 116 2.61 23.20 21.09
CA GLY A 116 3.06 24.00 22.22
C GLY A 116 3.74 25.27 21.72
N THR A 117 3.79 26.27 22.58
CA THR A 117 4.40 27.56 22.27
C THR A 117 5.22 28.08 23.44
N PHE A 118 6.18 28.95 23.16
CA PHE A 118 6.97 29.59 24.21
C PHE A 118 7.17 31.07 23.94
N ALA A 119 7.05 31.84 25.02
CA ALA A 119 7.21 33.29 25.07
C ALA A 119 7.43 33.71 26.52
N ALA A 120 7.91 34.94 26.71
CA ALA A 120 8.19 35.49 28.05
C ALA A 120 9.19 34.62 28.83
N ALA A 121 8.77 33.95 29.90
CA ALA A 121 9.64 33.15 30.76
C ALA A 121 9.29 31.65 30.81
N LYS A 122 8.29 31.19 30.05
CA LYS A 122 7.78 29.80 30.10
C LYS A 122 7.44 29.24 28.71
N GLY A 123 7.53 27.92 28.58
CA GLY A 123 6.89 27.18 27.48
C GLY A 123 5.61 26.51 27.96
N GLN A 124 4.63 26.34 27.09
CA GLN A 124 3.33 25.79 27.44
C GLN A 124 2.76 24.95 26.30
N ILE A 125 2.19 23.81 26.65
CA ILE A 125 1.40 22.97 25.74
C ILE A 125 0.04 23.64 25.52
N ARG A 126 -0.24 24.06 24.27
CA ARG A 126 -1.50 24.72 23.90
C ARG A 126 -2.58 23.69 23.62
N ILE A 127 -2.22 22.62 22.92
CA ILE A 127 -3.13 21.56 22.52
C ILE A 127 -2.39 20.22 22.55
N GLY A 128 -3.04 19.21 23.13
CA GLY A 128 -2.50 17.85 23.19
C GLY A 128 -2.41 17.20 21.81
N ALA A 129 -1.50 16.25 21.64
CA ALA A 129 -1.32 15.54 20.40
C ALA A 129 -2.44 14.52 20.19
N LYS A 130 -3.16 14.64 19.07
CA LYS A 130 -4.21 13.70 18.61
C LYS A 130 -4.08 13.47 17.10
N ALA A 131 -4.68 12.40 16.60
CA ALA A 131 -4.78 12.17 15.15
C ALA A 131 -5.53 13.35 14.49
N LEU A 132 -5.08 13.78 13.31
CA LEU A 132 -5.54 15.02 12.70
C LEU A 132 -7.01 14.96 12.24
N ASP A 133 -7.51 13.78 11.91
CA ASP A 133 -8.90 13.52 11.52
C ASP A 133 -9.87 13.29 12.69
N LEU A 134 -9.35 13.20 13.92
CA LEU A 134 -10.21 12.96 15.08
C LEU A 134 -11.25 14.07 15.20
N GLN A 135 -12.54 13.70 15.18
CA GLN A 135 -13.63 14.66 15.38
C GLN A 135 -13.62 15.25 16.79
N THR A 136 -13.72 16.57 16.89
CA THR A 136 -13.70 17.32 18.15
C THR A 136 -14.95 18.17 18.37
N GLY A 137 -15.83 18.31 17.37
CA GLY A 137 -17.11 19.01 17.52
C GLY A 137 -17.77 19.34 16.18
N THR A 138 -18.66 20.33 16.16
CA THR A 138 -19.30 20.85 14.93
C THR A 138 -19.17 22.37 14.88
N GLY A 139 -18.86 22.94 13.71
CA GLY A 139 -18.65 24.38 13.56
C GLY A 139 -18.92 24.90 12.14
N THR A 140 -18.81 26.22 11.97
CA THR A 140 -18.81 26.87 10.64
C THR A 140 -17.36 27.09 10.22
N HIS A 141 -16.94 26.45 9.13
CA HIS A 141 -15.55 26.39 8.69
C HIS A 141 -15.35 27.09 7.36
N GLN A 142 -14.19 27.73 7.21
CA GLN A 142 -13.72 28.29 5.94
C GLN A 142 -13.12 27.18 5.08
N ILE A 143 -13.83 26.79 4.03
CA ILE A 143 -13.41 25.77 3.08
C ILE A 143 -12.63 26.41 1.94
N GLN A 144 -11.43 25.92 1.69
CA GLN A 144 -10.60 26.33 0.56
C GLN A 144 -11.29 25.96 -0.76
N ARG A 145 -11.48 26.95 -1.63
CA ARG A 145 -12.16 26.73 -2.93
C ARG A 145 -11.28 27.07 -4.10
N TRP A 146 -10.57 28.19 -4.01
CA TRP A 146 -9.70 28.66 -5.07
C TRP A 146 -8.37 29.12 -4.52
N TYR A 147 -7.39 29.04 -5.39
CA TYR A 147 -6.02 29.41 -5.12
C TYR A 147 -5.51 30.25 -6.29
N ARG A 148 -4.94 31.43 -6.02
CA ARG A 148 -4.42 32.38 -7.04
C ARG A 148 -2.92 32.61 -6.86
N ILE A 149 -2.16 32.59 -7.96
CA ILE A 149 -0.76 33.06 -8.05
C ILE A 149 -0.62 34.09 -9.18
N GLY A 150 -0.05 35.28 -8.92
CA GLY A 150 0.38 36.18 -10.01
C GLY A 150 0.87 37.56 -9.56
N THR A 151 1.80 38.18 -10.31
CA THR A 151 2.49 39.43 -9.92
C THR A 151 2.05 40.68 -10.70
N ARG A 152 1.19 40.55 -11.73
CA ARG A 152 0.63 41.67 -12.52
C ARG A 152 -0.79 41.37 -12.98
N SER A 153 -1.60 42.40 -13.16
CA SER A 153 -3.06 42.38 -13.43
C SER A 153 -3.52 41.54 -14.63
N SER A 154 -2.62 41.06 -15.48
CA SER A 154 -2.91 40.30 -16.71
C SER A 154 -2.39 38.84 -16.73
N SER A 155 -1.87 38.30 -15.63
CA SER A 155 -1.20 36.97 -15.60
C SER A 155 -1.57 36.06 -14.41
N TYR A 156 -2.81 36.17 -13.93
CA TYR A 156 -3.27 35.35 -12.80
C TYR A 156 -3.39 33.88 -13.18
N ARG A 157 -2.83 33.00 -12.34
CA ARG A 157 -2.99 31.56 -12.42
C ARG A 157 -3.88 31.07 -11.28
N TYR A 158 -4.85 30.23 -11.58
CA TYR A 158 -5.82 29.71 -10.62
C TYR A 158 -5.83 28.18 -10.57
N ALA A 159 -6.01 27.63 -9.38
CA ALA A 159 -6.36 26.22 -9.16
C ALA A 159 -7.66 26.14 -8.34
N THR A 160 -8.57 25.26 -8.75
CA THR A 160 -9.81 24.95 -8.02
C THR A 160 -9.60 23.73 -7.14
N CYS A 161 -10.09 23.78 -5.91
CA CYS A 161 -10.15 22.59 -5.09
C CYS A 161 -11.31 21.70 -5.56
N SER A 162 -11.02 20.48 -6.00
CA SER A 162 -12.03 19.51 -6.46
C SER A 162 -12.58 18.64 -5.34
N GLU A 163 -11.80 18.46 -4.27
CA GLU A 163 -12.17 17.65 -3.11
C GLU A 163 -11.58 18.28 -1.84
N ASN A 164 -12.38 18.43 -0.79
CA ASN A 164 -11.95 19.00 0.49
C ASN A 164 -11.81 17.91 1.55
N TYR A 165 -10.91 18.12 2.49
CA TYR A 165 -10.95 17.43 3.77
C TYR A 165 -12.16 17.89 4.59
N PRO A 166 -12.61 17.08 5.57
CA PRO A 166 -13.61 17.51 6.56
C PRO A 166 -13.23 18.85 7.25
N ALA A 167 -11.93 19.07 7.46
CA ALA A 167 -11.34 20.28 8.04
C ALA A 167 -11.28 21.50 7.09
N GLY A 168 -11.92 21.45 5.93
CA GLY A 168 -11.97 22.56 4.96
C GLY A 168 -10.67 22.85 4.18
N GLY A 169 -9.57 22.15 4.45
CA GLY A 169 -8.38 22.15 3.58
C GLY A 169 -8.64 21.41 2.27
N CYS A 170 -7.84 21.68 1.24
CA CYS A 170 -8.02 21.02 -0.05
C CYS A 170 -7.28 19.68 -0.12
N LYS A 171 -8.02 18.61 -0.40
CA LYS A 171 -7.51 17.25 -0.60
C LYS A 171 -6.95 17.03 -1.98
N THR A 172 -7.65 17.52 -3.00
CA THR A 172 -7.23 17.39 -4.39
C THR A 172 -7.37 18.74 -5.08
N TRP A 173 -6.23 19.27 -5.51
CA TRP A 173 -6.18 20.48 -6.32
C TRP A 173 -6.27 20.13 -7.80
N GLY A 174 -7.11 20.87 -8.53
CA GLY A 174 -7.17 20.81 -9.98
C GLY A 174 -5.93 21.41 -10.63
N ALA A 175 -5.77 21.18 -11.94
CA ALA A 175 -4.67 21.74 -12.73
C ALA A 175 -4.67 23.28 -12.68
N ILE A 176 -3.48 23.86 -12.63
CA ILE A 176 -3.30 25.31 -12.66
C ILE A 176 -3.69 25.83 -14.04
N SER A 177 -4.65 26.76 -14.09
CA SER A 177 -5.12 27.42 -15.33
C SER A 177 -4.78 28.92 -15.34
N THR A 178 -4.64 29.52 -16.52
CA THR A 178 -4.41 30.97 -16.70
C THR A 178 -5.69 31.77 -16.90
N ASN A 179 -6.85 31.11 -16.88
CA ASN A 179 -8.13 31.80 -17.06
C ASN A 179 -8.49 32.53 -15.77
N ASN A 180 -8.95 33.78 -15.89
CA ASN A 180 -9.43 34.53 -14.74
C ASN A 180 -10.75 33.91 -14.25
N ILE A 181 -10.66 33.02 -13.27
CA ILE A 181 -11.83 32.49 -12.58
C ILE A 181 -12.19 33.54 -11.54
N ASP A 182 -13.10 34.45 -11.87
CA ASP A 182 -13.68 35.37 -10.89
C ASP A 182 -14.54 34.55 -9.92
N PRO A 183 -14.17 34.42 -8.62
CA PRO A 183 -14.94 33.65 -7.65
C PRO A 183 -16.37 34.18 -7.43
N GLY A 184 -16.67 35.41 -7.89
CA GLY A 184 -17.91 36.12 -7.58
C GLY A 184 -19.10 35.97 -8.54
N THR A 185 -19.02 35.22 -9.65
CA THR A 185 -20.08 35.28 -10.70
C THR A 185 -21.01 34.07 -10.79
N GLY A 186 -20.93 33.10 -9.88
CA GLY A 186 -21.83 31.94 -9.82
C GLY A 186 -22.69 31.87 -8.55
N SER A 187 -23.90 32.43 -8.60
CA SER A 187 -25.09 32.15 -7.76
C SER A 187 -24.99 32.00 -6.22
N ALA A 188 -23.88 32.34 -5.57
CA ALA A 188 -23.83 32.48 -4.11
C ALA A 188 -23.05 33.75 -3.74
N SER A 189 -23.80 34.79 -3.37
CA SER A 189 -23.30 35.99 -2.70
C SER A 189 -22.85 35.64 -1.28
N GLY A 190 -21.74 34.90 -1.15
CA GLY A 190 -21.13 34.56 0.14
C GLY A 190 -19.92 35.46 0.43
N ASP A 191 -19.76 35.86 1.69
CA ASP A 191 -18.57 36.56 2.19
C ASP A 191 -17.31 35.71 1.95
N TYR A 192 -16.53 36.04 0.92
CA TYR A 192 -15.24 35.39 0.65
C TYR A 192 -14.15 36.01 1.51
N GLY A 193 -13.60 35.24 2.45
CA GLY A 193 -12.35 35.57 3.13
C GLY A 193 -11.13 35.33 2.23
N THR A 194 -10.06 36.09 2.43
CA THR A 194 -8.79 35.89 1.71
C THR A 194 -7.63 35.72 2.67
N ASN A 195 -6.73 34.76 2.37
CA ASN A 195 -5.46 34.59 3.09
C ASN A 195 -4.29 34.54 2.12
N SER A 196 -3.13 35.07 2.52
CA SER A 196 -1.87 34.90 1.79
C SER A 196 -1.29 33.49 1.93
N CYS A 197 -0.67 32.95 0.88
CA CYS A 197 -0.02 31.61 0.88
C CYS A 197 1.48 31.68 0.53
N SER A 198 2.19 30.55 0.66
CA SER A 198 3.66 30.46 0.61
C SER A 198 4.38 30.58 -0.74
N PHE A 199 3.71 30.55 -1.90
CA PHE A 199 4.40 30.41 -3.21
C PHE A 199 4.70 31.72 -3.97
N GLY A 200 4.95 32.83 -3.26
CA GLY A 200 5.48 34.07 -3.85
C GLY A 200 4.74 35.34 -3.41
N THR A 201 5.23 36.51 -3.83
CA THR A 201 4.84 37.85 -3.35
C THR A 201 3.38 38.28 -3.61
N ASN A 202 2.52 37.43 -4.18
CA ASN A 202 1.10 37.73 -4.46
C ASN A 202 0.26 36.44 -4.62
N CYS A 203 0.30 35.57 -3.60
CA CYS A 203 -0.58 34.41 -3.53
C CYS A 203 -1.82 34.68 -2.67
N THR A 204 -3.00 34.22 -3.09
CA THR A 204 -4.25 34.36 -2.33
C THR A 204 -5.07 33.08 -2.35
N ILE A 205 -5.47 32.59 -1.17
CA ILE A 205 -6.44 31.50 -0.99
C ILE A 205 -7.81 32.11 -0.70
N TYR A 206 -8.84 31.60 -1.38
CA TYR A 206 -10.23 32.00 -1.23
C TYR A 206 -11.01 30.90 -0.52
N TYR A 207 -11.83 31.33 0.44
CA TYR A 207 -12.63 30.42 1.27
C TYR A 207 -14.12 30.67 1.16
N VAL A 208 -14.92 29.63 1.40
CA VAL A 208 -16.36 29.75 1.66
C VAL A 208 -16.70 29.22 3.04
N ASN A 209 -17.59 29.91 3.75
CA ASN A 209 -18.11 29.43 5.03
C ASN A 209 -19.10 28.28 4.80
N GLN A 210 -18.88 27.14 5.42
CA GLN A 210 -19.82 26.01 5.41
C GLN A 210 -19.82 25.31 6.77
N SER A 211 -20.99 24.87 7.22
CA SER A 211 -21.10 24.09 8.44
C SER A 211 -20.66 22.64 8.21
N GLN A 212 -19.70 22.15 9.00
CA GLN A 212 -19.15 20.78 8.95
C GLN A 212 -18.71 20.30 10.34
N THR A 213 -18.32 19.02 10.43
CA THR A 213 -17.74 18.46 11.66
C THR A 213 -16.30 18.92 11.83
N LYS A 214 -15.98 19.47 12.99
CA LYS A 214 -14.66 19.94 13.40
C LYS A 214 -13.76 18.76 13.74
N THR A 215 -12.52 18.82 13.29
CA THR A 215 -11.47 17.83 13.55
C THR A 215 -10.33 18.44 14.37
N HIS A 216 -9.43 17.61 14.89
CA HIS A 216 -8.24 18.07 15.61
C HIS A 216 -7.33 18.96 14.73
N ARG A 217 -7.29 18.72 13.42
CA ARG A 217 -6.63 19.60 12.45
C ARG A 217 -7.18 21.03 12.50
N ASP A 218 -8.49 21.19 12.69
CA ASP A 218 -9.13 22.49 12.83
C ASP A 218 -8.76 23.16 14.14
N ASP A 219 -8.70 22.40 15.23
CA ASP A 219 -8.27 22.94 16.53
C ASP A 219 -6.82 23.48 16.47
N LEU A 220 -5.93 22.80 15.74
CA LEU A 220 -4.59 23.28 15.47
C LEU A 220 -4.59 24.56 14.63
N LEU A 221 -5.44 24.65 13.60
CA LEU A 221 -5.57 25.82 12.74
C LEU A 221 -6.07 27.04 13.50
N ASP A 222 -7.03 26.88 14.40
CA ASP A 222 -7.54 27.96 15.25
C ASP A 222 -6.41 28.56 16.10
N VAL A 223 -5.64 27.70 16.78
CA VAL A 223 -4.48 28.16 17.58
C VAL A 223 -3.42 28.81 16.70
N VAL A 224 -3.14 28.26 15.51
CA VAL A 224 -2.17 28.83 14.55
C VAL A 224 -2.59 30.22 14.09
N ASN A 225 -3.87 30.45 13.82
CA ASN A 225 -4.37 31.74 13.34
C ASN A 225 -4.18 32.86 14.39
N ASP A 226 -4.33 32.52 15.67
CA ASP A 226 -4.26 33.45 16.80
C ASP A 226 -2.84 33.70 17.34
N LEU A 227 -1.81 33.08 16.74
CA LEU A 227 -0.43 33.27 17.17
C LEU A 227 0.02 34.73 17.01
N SER A 228 0.60 35.28 18.07
CA SER A 228 1.14 36.62 18.13
C SER A 228 2.49 36.64 18.86
N ALA A 229 3.36 37.58 18.46
CA ALA A 229 4.70 37.73 19.00
C ALA A 229 4.68 38.57 20.29
N SER A 230 5.36 38.08 21.35
CA SER A 230 5.49 38.73 22.66
C SER A 230 6.61 38.11 23.51
N GLY A 231 7.22 38.90 24.38
CA GLY A 231 8.14 38.41 25.43
C GLY A 231 9.49 37.89 24.92
N ASN A 232 10.21 37.15 25.78
CA ASN A 232 11.53 36.58 25.47
C ASN A 232 11.42 35.14 24.96
N THR A 233 12.58 34.51 24.70
CA THR A 233 12.73 33.20 24.03
C THR A 233 13.18 32.09 25.01
N PRO A 234 12.37 31.59 25.96
CA PRO A 234 12.81 30.67 27.03
C PRO A 234 13.04 29.21 26.54
N THR A 235 14.05 28.98 25.71
CA THR A 235 14.27 27.73 24.96
C THR A 235 14.40 26.49 25.85
N SER A 236 15.18 26.57 26.93
CA SER A 236 15.47 25.41 27.80
C SER A 236 14.23 24.91 28.54
N TYR A 237 13.38 25.83 28.99
CA TYR A 237 12.17 25.51 29.75
C TYR A 237 11.08 24.95 28.83
N ALA A 238 10.94 25.55 27.65
CA ALA A 238 10.06 25.06 26.60
C ALA A 238 10.38 23.62 26.19
N TYR A 239 11.68 23.28 26.10
CA TYR A 239 12.10 21.93 25.75
C TYR A 239 11.83 20.91 26.87
N ALA A 240 12.00 21.30 28.13
CA ALA A 240 11.62 20.46 29.27
C ALA A 240 10.10 20.21 29.30
N GLU A 241 9.28 21.24 29.04
CA GLU A 241 7.82 21.16 29.04
C GLU A 241 7.29 20.19 27.97
N VAL A 242 7.75 20.33 26.74
CA VAL A 242 7.29 19.49 25.62
C VAL A 242 7.70 18.03 25.79
N ALA A 243 8.89 17.78 26.33
CA ALA A 243 9.36 16.44 26.61
C ALA A 243 8.60 15.79 27.79
N ALA A 244 8.34 16.54 28.87
CA ALA A 244 7.52 16.06 29.98
C ALA A 244 6.11 15.69 29.52
N TYR A 245 5.52 16.47 28.61
CA TYR A 245 4.22 16.15 28.01
C TYR A 245 4.26 14.80 27.25
N LEU A 246 5.21 14.63 26.33
CA LEU A 246 5.34 13.39 25.55
C LEU A 246 5.56 12.15 26.43
N MET A 247 6.27 12.31 27.56
CA MET A 247 6.59 11.22 28.49
C MET A 247 5.57 11.05 29.63
N GLY A 248 4.56 11.92 29.72
CA GLY A 248 3.55 11.89 30.78
C GLY A 248 4.13 12.17 32.17
N GLN A 249 5.11 13.06 32.26
CA GLN A 249 5.85 13.38 33.48
C GLN A 249 5.50 14.76 34.01
N SER A 250 5.98 15.06 35.22
CA SER A 250 5.97 16.41 35.76
C SER A 250 7.20 17.20 35.33
N VAL A 251 7.07 18.51 35.30
CA VAL A 251 8.20 19.45 35.20
C VAL A 251 8.56 20.04 36.57
N LEU A 252 7.75 19.81 37.61
CA LEU A 252 7.95 20.31 38.96
C LEU A 252 7.89 19.19 40.01
N ARG A 253 8.73 19.28 41.03
CA ARG A 253 8.58 18.47 42.25
C ARG A 253 7.48 19.06 43.12
N ASN A 254 6.35 18.38 43.28
CA ASN A 254 5.22 18.88 44.07
C ASN A 254 5.22 18.42 45.54
N ASP A 255 6.30 17.79 45.98
CA ASP A 255 6.46 17.16 47.29
C ASP A 255 7.36 17.97 48.25
N LEU A 256 7.70 19.21 47.92
CA LEU A 256 8.65 20.02 48.70
C LEU A 256 7.94 20.82 49.79
N GLN A 257 8.54 20.89 50.99
CA GLN A 257 8.18 21.89 51.99
C GLN A 257 8.52 23.29 51.49
N ALA A 258 7.57 23.98 50.88
CA ALA A 258 7.81 25.23 50.18
C ALA A 258 7.58 26.46 51.06
N TYR A 259 6.54 26.42 51.90
CA TYR A 259 6.24 27.50 52.83
C TYR A 259 6.02 27.00 54.25
N PHE A 260 6.27 27.87 55.22
CA PHE A 260 5.89 27.68 56.62
C PHE A 260 5.10 28.90 57.08
N VAL A 261 3.85 28.70 57.49
CA VAL A 261 2.88 29.78 57.76
C VAL A 261 2.40 29.72 59.20
N ARG A 262 2.47 30.85 59.90
CA ARG A 262 2.00 31.01 61.28
C ARG A 262 0.53 31.41 61.34
N SER A 263 -0.06 31.32 62.53
CA SER A 263 -1.46 31.71 62.78
C SER A 263 -1.79 33.18 62.49
N ASN A 264 -0.79 34.08 62.53
CA ASN A 264 -0.94 35.50 62.21
C ASN A 264 -0.71 35.83 60.72
N ASN A 265 -0.76 34.83 59.84
CA ASN A 265 -0.57 34.94 58.40
C ASN A 265 0.82 35.46 57.96
N GLN A 266 1.83 35.36 58.83
CA GLN A 266 3.24 35.52 58.46
C GLN A 266 3.78 34.20 57.94
N TYR A 267 4.66 34.26 56.95
CA TYR A 267 5.25 33.07 56.34
C TYR A 267 6.74 33.18 56.10
N LYS A 268 7.39 32.03 55.98
CA LYS A 268 8.73 31.88 55.40
C LYS A 268 8.65 31.01 54.15
N THR A 269 9.50 31.32 53.18
CA THR A 269 9.69 30.51 51.97
C THR A 269 10.95 29.67 52.16
N CYS A 270 10.90 28.41 51.78
CA CYS A 270 12.09 27.58 51.78
C CYS A 270 13.04 27.97 50.65
N THR A 271 14.33 28.03 50.94
CA THR A 271 15.37 28.41 49.97
C THR A 271 16.39 27.29 49.70
N ALA A 272 16.47 26.29 50.59
CA ALA A 272 17.25 25.08 50.36
C ALA A 272 16.58 23.87 51.04
N TRP A 273 16.68 22.71 50.39
CA TRP A 273 16.05 21.46 50.81
C TRP A 273 17.10 20.37 51.04
N SER A 274 16.80 19.52 52.01
CA SER A 274 17.38 18.18 52.12
C SER A 274 16.31 17.20 51.65
N ASP A 275 16.41 16.78 50.39
CA ASP A 275 15.36 16.07 49.65
C ASP A 275 14.01 16.85 49.60
N THR A 276 13.00 16.44 50.37
CA THR A 276 11.67 17.10 50.43
C THR A 276 11.54 18.10 51.57
N ILE A 277 12.42 17.99 52.57
CA ILE A 277 12.33 18.75 53.82
C ILE A 277 13.14 20.04 53.70
N CYS A 278 12.56 21.15 54.11
CA CYS A 278 13.26 22.41 54.10
C CYS A 278 14.30 22.48 55.21
N ASN A 279 15.57 22.72 54.87
CA ASN A 279 16.63 22.93 55.86
C ASN A 279 17.00 24.41 56.03
N THR A 280 16.69 25.26 55.05
CA THR A 280 16.99 26.70 55.08
C THR A 280 15.77 27.50 54.70
N TRP A 281 15.34 28.38 55.60
CA TRP A 281 14.16 29.22 55.44
C TRP A 281 14.53 30.69 55.28
N SER A 282 13.76 31.43 54.47
CA SER A 282 13.88 32.88 54.28
C SER A 282 13.60 33.67 55.57
N SER A 283 13.77 35.00 55.49
CA SER A 283 13.19 35.93 56.45
C SER A 283 11.65 35.87 56.44
N TRP A 284 11.03 36.34 57.51
CA TRP A 284 9.57 36.44 57.62
C TRP A 284 9.00 37.45 56.63
N ALA A 285 7.93 37.06 55.95
CA ALA A 285 7.07 37.90 55.14
C ALA A 285 5.64 37.90 55.72
N ASN A 286 4.86 38.93 55.40
CA ASN A 286 3.48 39.10 55.86
C ASN A 286 2.48 38.79 54.75
N ASN A 287 1.21 38.58 55.11
CA ASN A 287 0.09 38.39 54.18
C ASN A 287 0.27 37.18 53.26
N PHE A 288 0.42 35.99 53.84
CA PHE A 288 0.44 34.77 53.03
C PHE A 288 -0.88 34.61 52.25
N THR A 289 -0.74 34.44 50.94
CA THR A 289 -1.84 34.07 50.05
C THR A 289 -1.71 32.58 49.79
N TYR A 290 -2.74 31.80 50.17
CA TYR A 290 -2.77 30.36 49.96
C TYR A 290 -2.76 30.04 48.46
N PRO A 291 -1.66 29.53 47.89
CA PRO A 291 -1.58 29.27 46.47
C PRO A 291 -2.31 27.96 46.16
N GLN A 292 -3.04 27.91 45.05
CA GLN A 292 -3.93 26.80 44.68
C GLN A 292 -3.23 25.45 44.52
N ASN A 293 -1.91 25.43 44.30
CA ASN A 293 -1.12 24.22 44.01
C ASN A 293 -0.31 23.73 45.22
N TYR A 294 -0.69 24.12 46.44
CA TYR A 294 0.01 23.72 47.66
C TYR A 294 -0.94 23.10 48.66
N THR A 295 -0.57 21.94 49.17
CA THR A 295 -1.32 21.22 50.18
C THR A 295 -0.82 21.61 51.57
N LYS A 296 -1.73 21.85 52.50
CA LYS A 296 -1.37 22.07 53.91
C LYS A 296 -0.85 20.75 54.50
N GLY A 297 0.42 20.71 54.84
CA GLY A 297 1.08 19.60 55.52
C GLY A 297 0.96 19.72 57.04
N ASP A 298 1.79 18.94 57.74
CA ASP A 298 1.80 18.89 59.20
C ASP A 298 2.13 20.24 59.86
N SER A 299 1.66 20.39 61.10
CA SER A 299 2.10 21.49 61.97
C SER A 299 3.49 21.24 62.52
N GLY A 300 4.32 22.27 62.66
CA GLY A 300 5.65 22.16 63.22
C GLY A 300 6.21 23.47 63.74
N SER A 301 7.51 23.50 64.02
CA SER A 301 8.23 24.67 64.53
C SER A 301 9.38 25.08 63.61
N VAL A 302 9.41 26.34 63.19
CA VAL A 302 10.54 26.94 62.45
C VAL A 302 10.96 28.22 63.18
N SER A 303 12.25 28.33 63.50
CA SER A 303 12.80 29.44 64.27
C SER A 303 12.05 29.66 65.61
N ASN A 304 11.83 28.57 66.37
CA ASN A 304 11.15 28.52 67.67
C ASN A 304 9.66 28.91 67.68
N GLN A 305 9.00 28.86 66.52
CA GLN A 305 7.63 29.36 66.39
C GLN A 305 6.75 28.37 65.66
N SER A 306 5.54 28.17 66.18
CA SER A 306 4.57 27.18 65.69
C SER A 306 3.82 27.67 64.44
N GLY A 307 3.56 26.75 63.52
CA GLY A 307 2.90 27.03 62.24
C GLY A 307 2.64 25.74 61.46
N ASN A 308 2.22 25.88 60.22
CA ASN A 308 1.94 24.76 59.31
C ASN A 308 2.89 24.80 58.12
N PHE A 309 3.37 23.64 57.68
CA PHE A 309 4.09 23.52 56.42
C PHE A 309 3.09 23.49 55.26
N TYR A 310 3.45 24.07 54.12
CA TYR A 310 2.73 23.97 52.87
C TYR A 310 3.63 23.25 51.87
N ILE A 311 3.14 22.12 51.39
CA ILE A 311 3.83 21.19 50.51
C ILE A 311 3.42 21.49 49.07
N GLY A 312 4.40 21.61 48.18
CA GLY A 312 4.15 21.91 46.78
C GLY A 312 5.44 22.23 46.03
N PRO A 313 5.35 22.79 44.82
CA PRO A 313 6.51 23.11 44.01
C PRO A 313 7.41 24.19 44.61
N LYS A 314 8.67 24.21 44.18
CA LYS A 314 9.60 25.29 44.53
C LYS A 314 9.06 26.62 43.97
N PRO A 315 8.75 27.62 44.81
CA PRO A 315 8.05 28.83 44.36
C PRO A 315 8.76 29.59 43.24
N SER A 316 10.09 29.60 43.24
CA SER A 316 10.88 30.27 42.21
C SER A 316 10.79 29.61 40.82
N LEU A 317 10.34 28.35 40.73
CA LEU A 317 10.19 27.64 39.46
C LEU A 317 8.84 27.91 38.78
N LEU A 318 7.84 28.39 39.52
CA LEU A 318 6.48 28.62 38.98
C LEU A 318 6.45 29.65 37.84
N ASN A 319 7.44 30.53 37.76
CA ASN A 319 7.56 31.52 36.68
C ASN A 319 8.14 30.93 35.37
N TYR A 320 8.66 29.71 35.41
CA TYR A 320 9.43 29.10 34.32
C TYR A 320 8.75 27.87 33.68
N THR A 321 7.52 27.56 34.08
CA THR A 321 6.74 26.46 33.50
C THR A 321 5.36 26.94 33.09
N GLY A 322 4.85 26.37 31.99
CA GLY A 322 3.48 26.56 31.51
C GLY A 322 2.51 25.47 31.96
N PHE A 323 2.94 24.55 32.84
CA PHE A 323 2.14 23.41 33.27
C PHE A 323 0.74 23.80 33.76
N PHE A 324 0.65 24.86 34.57
CA PHE A 324 -0.61 25.31 35.15
C PHE A 324 -1.50 26.08 34.16
N ASP A 325 -0.93 26.57 33.06
CA ASP A 325 -1.67 27.22 31.98
C ASP A 325 -2.18 26.21 30.94
N ALA A 326 -1.65 24.99 30.94
CA ALA A 326 -2.08 23.94 30.03
C ALA A 326 -3.51 23.46 30.35
N ASP A 327 -4.24 23.06 29.30
CA ASP A 327 -5.60 22.56 29.39
C ASP A 327 -5.71 21.36 30.35
N THR A 328 -6.77 21.32 31.16
CA THR A 328 -6.95 20.26 32.17
C THR A 328 -7.16 18.88 31.56
N SER A 329 -7.53 18.77 30.29
CA SER A 329 -7.66 17.49 29.57
C SER A 329 -6.33 16.81 29.27
N ILE A 330 -5.20 17.54 29.34
CA ILE A 330 -3.87 17.02 29.04
C ILE A 330 -2.96 16.95 30.26
N ARG A 331 -3.47 17.25 31.46
CA ARG A 331 -2.71 17.19 32.71
C ARG A 331 -3.55 16.67 33.85
N THR A 332 -2.87 16.03 34.78
CA THR A 332 -3.38 15.74 36.13
C THR A 332 -3.07 16.93 37.06
N GLU A 333 -3.30 16.76 38.37
CA GLU A 333 -2.88 17.74 39.38
C GLU A 333 -1.37 18.00 39.33
N ASN A 334 -0.57 16.96 39.07
CA ASN A 334 0.88 16.99 39.30
C ASN A 334 1.74 16.63 38.08
N SER A 335 1.17 16.13 36.98
CA SER A 335 1.93 15.65 35.80
C SER A 335 1.11 15.75 34.52
N TYR A 336 1.79 15.79 33.37
CA TYR A 336 1.13 15.70 32.08
C TYR A 336 0.55 14.31 31.80
N ILE A 337 -0.46 14.25 30.95
CA ILE A 337 -1.02 13.01 30.39
C ILE A 337 -0.35 12.81 29.02
N ALA A 338 0.45 11.73 28.90
CA ALA A 338 1.10 11.40 27.64
C ALA A 338 0.07 11.09 26.53
N PRO A 339 0.37 11.40 25.26
CA PRO A 339 -0.47 11.01 24.13
C PRO A 339 -0.72 9.49 24.11
N THR A 340 -1.94 9.08 23.77
CA THR A 340 -2.30 7.65 23.63
C THR A 340 -1.43 6.92 22.62
N SER A 341 -1.03 7.61 21.54
CA SER A 341 -0.11 7.10 20.53
C SER A 341 1.26 6.71 21.09
N ILE A 342 1.67 7.24 22.24
CA ILE A 342 2.91 6.88 22.94
C ILE A 342 2.66 5.81 23.98
N THR A 343 1.61 5.95 24.80
CA THR A 343 1.33 4.98 25.88
C THR A 343 0.98 3.60 25.33
N ASP A 344 0.31 3.51 24.18
CA ASP A 344 -0.02 2.25 23.50
C ASP A 344 1.23 1.43 23.12
N GLN A 345 2.38 2.08 22.88
CA GLN A 345 3.61 1.39 22.52
C GLN A 345 4.30 0.73 23.73
N LEU A 346 3.96 1.14 24.95
CA LEU A 346 4.59 0.61 26.16
C LEU A 346 4.17 -0.83 26.43
N THR A 347 2.99 -1.23 25.95
CA THR A 347 2.40 -2.56 26.16
C THR A 347 2.27 -3.37 24.88
N ASN A 348 2.58 -2.80 23.71
CA ASN A 348 2.45 -3.44 22.40
C ASN A 348 3.75 -3.34 21.57
N ALA A 349 4.41 -4.48 21.35
CA ALA A 349 5.67 -4.57 20.63
C ALA A 349 5.56 -4.17 19.15
N ASP A 350 4.48 -4.53 18.47
CA ASP A 350 4.26 -4.22 17.05
C ASP A 350 4.08 -2.71 16.85
N LYS A 351 3.31 -2.06 17.74
CA LYS A 351 3.16 -0.60 17.76
C LYS A 351 4.48 0.08 18.06
N LYS A 352 5.30 -0.45 18.97
CA LYS A 352 6.64 0.08 19.30
C LYS A 352 7.61 0.00 18.12
N GLU A 353 7.55 -1.06 17.33
CA GLU A 353 8.38 -1.24 16.13
C GLU A 353 7.96 -0.29 14.99
N CYS A 354 6.66 -0.05 14.82
CA CYS A 354 6.10 0.72 13.71
C CYS A 354 5.80 2.20 14.01
N SER A 355 5.99 2.68 15.23
CA SER A 355 5.74 4.08 15.61
C SER A 355 7.04 4.88 15.77
N GLY A 356 6.96 6.19 15.53
CA GLY A 356 8.03 7.13 15.86
C GLY A 356 7.51 8.40 16.52
N GLN A 357 8.39 9.07 17.26
CA GLN A 357 8.07 10.24 18.08
C GLN A 357 9.09 11.34 17.84
N GLY A 358 8.61 12.57 17.67
CA GLY A 358 9.46 13.71 17.36
C GLY A 358 9.02 15.00 18.03
N ILE A 359 9.99 15.83 18.39
CA ILE A 359 9.83 17.22 18.80
C ILE A 359 10.29 18.11 17.64
N TYR A 360 9.38 18.91 17.10
CA TYR A 360 9.71 19.96 16.13
C TYR A 360 9.87 21.27 16.88
N PHE A 361 11.11 21.70 17.08
CA PHE A 361 11.43 22.87 17.87
C PHE A 361 11.80 24.05 16.97
N LEU A 362 10.93 25.05 16.88
CA LEU A 362 11.13 26.21 16.02
C LEU A 362 11.45 27.45 16.86
N THR A 363 12.48 28.19 16.44
CA THR A 363 13.07 29.34 17.11
C THR A 363 13.06 30.56 16.20
N ASP A 364 13.14 31.75 16.79
CA ASP A 364 13.30 33.03 16.09
C ASP A 364 14.58 33.15 15.25
N GLY A 365 15.55 32.24 15.38
CA GLY A 365 16.82 32.27 14.65
C GLY A 365 18.04 32.54 15.53
N GLU A 366 17.85 33.02 16.76
CA GLU A 366 18.89 33.12 17.79
C GLU A 366 18.32 32.66 19.16
N PRO A 367 18.14 31.34 19.35
CA PRO A 367 17.50 30.82 20.55
C PRO A 367 18.27 31.18 21.82
N ASN A 368 17.55 31.60 22.86
CA ASN A 368 18.14 32.05 24.12
C ASN A 368 17.75 31.12 25.28
N PRO A 369 18.57 30.14 25.67
CA PRO A 369 18.18 29.16 26.68
C PRO A 369 18.15 29.67 28.13
N GLY A 370 18.20 30.99 28.38
CA GLY A 370 18.33 31.61 29.71
C GLY A 370 17.06 32.27 30.28
N GLY A 371 17.21 32.90 31.45
CA GLY A 371 16.17 33.69 32.14
C GLY A 371 15.94 33.34 33.61
N GLY A 372 16.54 32.25 34.09
CA GLY A 372 16.44 31.73 35.47
C GLY A 372 17.80 31.64 36.15
N THR A 373 17.92 30.80 37.18
CA THR A 373 19.18 30.56 37.87
C THR A 373 20.12 29.76 36.96
N ALA A 374 21.34 30.24 36.80
CA ALA A 374 22.39 29.59 36.02
C ALA A 374 22.63 28.14 36.47
N THR A 375 23.02 27.30 35.52
CA THR A 375 23.47 25.94 35.83
C THR A 375 24.75 26.02 36.66
N GLY A 376 24.76 25.38 37.84
CA GLY A 376 25.95 25.35 38.67
C GLY A 376 27.09 24.56 38.04
N THR A 377 28.31 24.77 38.52
CA THR A 377 29.49 24.01 38.10
C THR A 377 29.41 22.51 38.42
N ASP A 378 28.52 22.13 39.34
CA ASP A 378 28.19 20.75 39.66
C ASP A 378 27.34 20.06 38.57
N GLY A 379 26.79 20.82 37.61
CA GLY A 379 25.85 20.34 36.61
C GLY A 379 24.58 19.73 37.21
N LYS A 380 24.26 20.04 38.47
CA LYS A 380 23.16 19.47 39.25
C LYS A 380 22.35 20.53 40.02
N SER A 381 22.43 21.77 39.56
CA SER A 381 21.70 22.90 40.11
C SER A 381 21.35 23.88 38.98
N GLY A 382 20.41 24.80 39.24
CA GLY A 382 19.91 25.77 38.26
C GLY A 382 18.53 25.41 37.71
N THR A 383 17.86 26.40 37.11
CA THR A 383 16.45 26.26 36.69
C THR A 383 16.27 25.21 35.60
N ALA A 384 17.11 25.23 34.56
CA ALA A 384 17.03 24.27 33.45
C ALA A 384 17.26 22.81 33.92
N TYR A 385 18.24 22.61 34.80
CA TYR A 385 18.48 21.30 35.42
C TYR A 385 17.26 20.82 36.20
N GLU A 386 16.68 21.65 37.07
CA GLU A 386 15.56 21.25 37.93
C GLU A 386 14.34 20.79 37.11
N LEU A 387 14.01 21.52 36.03
CA LEU A 387 12.90 21.18 35.13
C LEU A 387 13.19 19.90 34.33
N MET A 388 14.35 19.82 33.67
CA MET A 388 14.70 18.68 32.80
C MET A 388 14.90 17.38 33.60
N ARG A 389 15.54 17.46 34.77
CA ARG A 389 15.69 16.32 35.69
C ARG A 389 14.32 15.77 36.10
N THR A 390 13.37 16.66 36.38
CA THR A 390 12.02 16.25 36.80
C THR A 390 11.23 15.69 35.61
N ALA A 391 11.38 16.26 34.42
CA ALA A 391 10.78 15.77 33.18
C ALA A 391 11.21 14.33 32.83
N LEU A 392 12.42 13.90 33.22
CA LEU A 392 12.89 12.52 33.05
C LEU A 392 12.32 11.52 34.08
N GLY A 393 11.47 11.97 35.02
CA GLY A 393 10.82 11.11 36.00
C GLY A 393 11.81 10.23 36.77
N SER A 394 11.58 8.92 36.75
CA SER A 394 12.44 7.91 37.40
C SER A 394 13.89 7.91 36.88
N SER A 395 14.11 8.26 35.61
CA SER A 395 15.44 8.35 35.00
C SER A 395 16.17 9.66 35.35
N GLY A 396 15.50 10.62 35.98
CA GLY A 396 16.05 11.93 36.30
C GLY A 396 17.18 11.92 37.33
N SER A 397 17.29 10.91 38.19
CA SER A 397 18.33 10.85 39.23
C SER A 397 19.76 10.79 38.67
N ALA A 398 19.93 10.20 37.49
CA ALA A 398 21.21 10.09 36.79
C ALA A 398 21.51 11.30 35.87
N PHE A 399 20.54 12.20 35.69
CA PHE A 399 20.68 13.35 34.81
C PHE A 399 21.69 14.36 35.37
N THR A 400 22.50 14.94 34.49
CA THR A 400 23.40 16.04 34.80
C THR A 400 23.59 16.91 33.56
N CYS A 401 23.79 18.20 33.77
CA CYS A 401 24.17 19.13 32.70
C CYS A 401 25.69 19.22 32.51
N ALA A 402 26.49 18.58 33.38
CA ALA A 402 27.95 18.58 33.25
C ALA A 402 28.41 17.75 32.03
N GLY A 403 29.54 18.13 31.44
CA GLY A 403 30.16 17.38 30.33
C GLY A 403 29.35 17.37 29.03
N SER A 404 28.41 18.29 28.87
CA SER A 404 27.59 18.42 27.66
C SER A 404 28.41 18.84 26.45
N LEU A 405 27.97 18.42 25.26
CA LEU A 405 28.50 18.90 23.99
C LEU A 405 28.11 20.35 23.68
N LEU A 406 27.09 20.87 24.38
CA LEU A 406 26.60 22.23 24.23
C LEU A 406 27.04 23.12 25.41
N GLY A 407 27.07 24.43 25.20
CA GLY A 407 27.35 25.39 26.28
C GLY A 407 28.84 25.66 26.53
N ASN A 408 29.73 25.20 25.64
CA ASN A 408 31.18 25.33 25.77
C ASN A 408 31.81 26.45 24.93
N ARG A 409 30.99 27.28 24.25
CA ARG A 409 31.46 28.39 23.40
C ARG A 409 31.56 29.68 24.21
N THR A 410 32.24 30.68 23.66
CA THR A 410 32.34 32.03 24.26
C THR A 410 31.48 33.02 23.50
N GLY A 411 30.88 33.98 24.20
CA GLY A 411 30.11 35.07 23.59
C GLY A 411 28.61 34.82 23.46
N TYR A 412 28.04 33.92 24.28
CA TYR A 412 26.59 33.73 24.34
C TYR A 412 25.85 35.03 24.65
N PHE A 413 24.66 35.17 24.08
CA PHE A 413 23.76 36.29 24.36
C PHE A 413 23.50 36.44 25.88
N ASN A 414 23.35 35.30 26.57
CA ASN A 414 23.30 35.24 28.04
C ASN A 414 24.46 34.38 28.59
N SER A 415 25.64 34.98 28.69
CA SER A 415 26.86 34.31 29.17
C SER A 415 26.77 33.86 30.63
N SER A 416 25.98 34.54 31.46
CA SER A 416 25.88 34.26 32.90
C SER A 416 24.90 33.14 33.24
N ASN A 417 23.79 33.02 32.51
CA ASN A 417 22.65 32.16 32.87
C ASN A 417 22.08 31.37 31.68
N ASN A 418 22.91 30.83 30.78
CA ASN A 418 22.44 29.96 29.69
C ASN A 418 22.21 28.50 30.15
N GLY A 419 21.25 27.83 29.51
CA GLY A 419 20.87 26.43 29.76
C GLY A 419 21.37 25.44 28.72
N TRP A 420 22.31 25.82 27.84
CA TRP A 420 22.75 24.99 26.70
C TRP A 420 23.24 23.62 27.12
N SER A 421 24.07 23.57 28.17
CA SER A 421 24.63 22.32 28.67
C SER A 421 23.54 21.31 29.06
N CYS A 422 22.48 21.78 29.73
CA CYS A 422 21.32 20.96 30.05
C CYS A 422 20.55 20.51 28.80
N ILE A 423 20.30 21.41 27.83
CA ILE A 423 19.63 21.06 26.56
C ILE A 423 20.35 19.91 25.87
N GLY A 424 21.68 19.96 25.80
CA GLY A 424 22.46 18.96 25.07
C GLY A 424 22.35 17.56 25.66
N ASN A 425 22.56 17.44 26.98
CA ASN A 425 22.45 16.15 27.66
C ASN A 425 21.00 15.67 27.72
N PHE A 426 20.02 16.58 27.78
CA PHE A 426 18.61 16.22 27.78
C PHE A 426 18.18 15.65 26.42
N ALA A 427 18.61 16.27 25.31
CA ALA A 427 18.38 15.73 23.96
C ALA A 427 18.94 14.30 23.80
N GLN A 428 20.13 14.04 24.34
CA GLN A 428 20.73 12.71 24.35
C GLN A 428 19.94 11.72 25.23
N ALA A 429 19.43 12.16 26.39
CA ALA A 429 18.59 11.33 27.25
C ALA A 429 17.25 10.95 26.58
N LEU A 430 16.68 11.86 25.79
CA LEU A 430 15.45 11.61 25.02
C LEU A 430 15.65 10.60 23.88
N LEU A 431 16.85 10.55 23.28
CA LEU A 431 17.19 9.54 22.27
C LEU A 431 17.59 8.18 22.84
N ASP A 432 18.19 8.17 24.03
CA ASP A 432 18.67 6.96 24.68
C ASP A 432 17.51 6.29 25.44
N THR A 433 17.03 5.15 24.93
CA THR A 433 15.90 4.40 25.50
C THR A 433 16.15 3.89 26.92
N THR A 434 17.38 3.96 27.44
CA THR A 434 17.70 3.60 28.82
C THR A 434 17.68 4.79 29.78
N LYS A 435 17.61 6.02 29.27
CA LYS A 435 17.73 7.27 30.05
C LYS A 435 16.45 8.10 30.09
N ASN A 436 15.38 7.64 29.45
CA ASN A 436 14.05 8.23 29.56
C ASN A 436 13.03 7.21 30.09
N PRO A 437 11.98 7.67 30.80
CA PRO A 437 11.07 6.79 31.54
C PRO A 437 10.12 5.98 30.66
N ILE A 438 9.96 6.34 29.38
CA ILE A 438 9.07 5.63 28.45
C ILE A 438 9.81 4.57 27.62
N GLY A 439 11.15 4.56 27.62
CA GLY A 439 11.94 3.56 26.90
C GLY A 439 11.76 3.60 25.37
N LEU A 440 11.50 4.80 24.83
CA LEU A 440 11.33 5.10 23.41
C LEU A 440 12.31 6.19 22.97
N GLN A 441 12.60 6.26 21.67
CA GLN A 441 13.45 7.32 21.12
C GLN A 441 12.58 8.51 20.74
N ILE A 442 12.83 9.68 21.34
CA ILE A 442 12.19 10.94 20.96
C ILE A 442 13.21 11.78 20.20
N LYS A 443 13.09 11.84 18.86
CA LYS A 443 13.95 12.68 18.03
C LYS A 443 13.59 14.16 18.18
N THR A 444 14.56 15.05 18.02
CA THR A 444 14.35 16.50 18.01
C THR A 444 14.96 17.11 16.76
N VAL A 445 14.17 17.87 16.01
CA VAL A 445 14.65 18.76 14.94
C VAL A 445 14.59 20.20 15.42
N VAL A 446 15.63 20.98 15.11
CA VAL A 446 15.72 22.39 15.48
C VAL A 446 15.63 23.26 14.24
N VAL A 447 14.69 24.18 14.21
CA VAL A 447 14.46 25.11 13.10
C VAL A 447 14.66 26.53 13.58
N GLY A 448 15.39 27.34 12.83
CA GLY A 448 15.56 28.77 13.15
C GLY A 448 15.27 29.66 11.95
N PHE A 449 14.65 30.81 12.21
CA PHE A 449 14.27 31.75 11.16
C PHE A 449 15.45 32.56 10.60
N GLY A 450 15.34 32.87 9.31
CA GLY A 450 16.15 33.89 8.66
C GLY A 450 17.63 33.56 8.45
N ASN A 451 18.40 34.56 8.03
CA ASN A 451 19.84 34.44 7.86
C ASN A 451 20.58 34.41 9.21
N ASP A 452 19.94 34.85 10.29
CA ASP A 452 20.51 34.82 11.64
C ASP A 452 20.85 33.38 12.05
N PHE A 453 19.99 32.42 11.69
CA PHE A 453 20.28 30.99 11.88
C PHE A 453 21.30 30.40 10.90
N SER A 454 21.60 31.10 9.78
CA SER A 454 22.57 30.65 8.77
C SER A 454 24.01 31.07 9.07
N GLY A 455 24.19 32.13 9.85
CA GLY A 455 25.50 32.71 10.15
C GLY A 455 26.44 31.73 10.86
N LYS A 456 27.74 31.83 10.56
CA LYS A 456 28.82 31.22 11.33
C LYS A 456 29.30 32.23 12.37
N GLY A 457 29.46 31.80 13.62
CA GLY A 457 30.13 32.59 14.67
C GLY A 457 29.23 33.13 15.78
N ASN A 458 27.90 32.97 15.69
CA ASN A 458 27.02 33.15 16.86
C ASN A 458 26.98 31.84 17.67
N PRO A 459 27.43 31.84 18.94
CA PRO A 459 27.53 30.61 19.72
C PRO A 459 26.18 29.97 20.05
N ASP A 460 25.12 30.74 20.26
CA ASP A 460 23.76 30.23 20.48
C ASP A 460 23.22 29.51 19.23
N VAL A 461 23.46 30.07 18.04
CA VAL A 461 23.07 29.45 16.76
C VAL A 461 23.87 28.17 16.49
N GLU A 462 25.17 28.17 16.74
CA GLU A 462 26.01 26.98 16.55
C GLU A 462 25.65 25.86 17.54
N ASP A 463 25.27 26.19 18.77
CA ASP A 463 24.73 25.22 19.73
C ASP A 463 23.34 24.72 19.34
N ALA A 464 22.47 25.57 18.79
CA ALA A 464 21.17 25.14 18.27
C ALA A 464 21.28 24.15 17.11
N LYS A 465 22.22 24.38 16.17
CA LYS A 465 22.52 23.43 15.08
C LYS A 465 23.05 22.11 15.63
N THR A 466 23.95 22.19 16.62
CA THR A 466 24.51 21.00 17.28
C THR A 466 23.42 20.24 18.03
N TRP A 467 22.50 20.95 18.70
CA TRP A 467 21.35 20.39 19.40
C TRP A 467 20.46 19.57 18.47
N GLY A 468 20.11 20.10 17.29
CA GLY A 468 19.36 19.34 16.28
C GLY A 468 20.06 18.05 15.86
N ASN A 469 21.39 18.09 15.65
CA ASN A 469 22.18 16.90 15.28
C ASN A 469 22.21 15.85 16.39
N ILE A 470 22.53 16.25 17.63
CA ILE A 470 22.60 15.31 18.77
C ILE A 470 21.21 14.86 19.23
N GLY A 471 20.16 15.59 18.86
CA GLY A 471 18.75 15.22 19.02
C GLY A 471 18.24 14.30 17.89
N GLY A 472 19.07 13.98 16.90
CA GLY A 472 18.78 12.96 15.89
C GLY A 472 17.82 13.37 14.76
N GLY A 473 17.26 14.59 14.81
CA GLY A 473 16.41 15.15 13.76
C GLY A 473 17.10 16.18 12.84
N GLY A 474 18.33 16.58 13.17
CA GLY A 474 19.08 17.59 12.43
C GLY A 474 18.58 19.01 12.67
N TRP A 475 19.04 19.95 11.85
CA TRP A 475 18.64 21.36 11.91
C TRP A 475 18.22 21.89 10.55
N VAL A 476 17.32 22.87 10.54
CA VAL A 476 16.81 23.49 9.29
C VAL A 476 16.80 25.01 9.42
N GLN A 477 17.17 25.69 8.34
CA GLN A 477 16.99 27.14 8.20
C GLN A 477 15.60 27.43 7.64
N GLY A 478 14.73 28.07 8.43
CA GLY A 478 13.39 28.49 8.05
C GLY A 478 13.38 29.89 7.45
N SER A 479 13.89 30.06 6.23
CA SER A 479 13.93 31.41 5.60
C SER A 479 12.59 31.85 5.05
N SER A 480 11.72 30.92 4.70
CA SER A 480 10.40 31.18 4.12
C SER A 480 9.35 30.23 4.72
N SER A 481 8.07 30.52 4.48
CA SER A 481 7.00 29.59 4.86
C SER A 481 7.07 28.25 4.12
N VAL A 482 7.67 28.21 2.92
CA VAL A 482 7.97 26.97 2.19
C VAL A 482 9.01 26.12 2.92
N ASP A 483 10.03 26.75 3.51
CA ASP A 483 11.04 26.02 4.28
C ASP A 483 10.44 25.39 5.53
N ILE A 484 9.47 26.06 6.17
CA ILE A 484 8.68 25.49 7.27
C ILE A 484 7.92 24.24 6.80
N VAL A 485 7.20 24.33 5.67
CA VAL A 485 6.46 23.19 5.10
C VAL A 485 7.39 22.01 4.81
N ASN A 486 8.52 22.27 4.14
CA ASN A 486 9.49 21.24 3.79
C ASN A 486 10.12 20.62 5.05
N SER A 487 10.47 21.44 6.05
CA SER A 487 11.08 20.96 7.29
C SER A 487 10.17 20.01 8.07
N ILE A 488 8.88 20.35 8.20
CA ILE A 488 7.90 19.52 8.90
C ILE A 488 7.67 18.21 8.14
N ASN A 489 7.45 18.28 6.82
CA ASN A 489 7.21 17.10 6.00
C ASN A 489 8.43 16.15 5.97
N ASN A 490 9.64 16.70 5.89
CA ASN A 490 10.86 15.89 5.92
C ASN A 490 11.08 15.26 7.29
N PHE A 491 10.82 15.97 8.37
CA PHE A 491 10.96 15.42 9.71
C PHE A 491 9.92 14.32 9.97
N ILE A 492 8.65 14.52 9.58
CA ILE A 492 7.60 13.48 9.65
C ILE A 492 8.04 12.22 8.92
N LYS A 493 8.64 12.34 7.73
CA LYS A 493 9.19 11.19 6.99
C LYS A 493 10.31 10.49 7.77
N ASP A 494 11.24 11.23 8.36
CA ASP A 494 12.36 10.68 9.12
C ASP A 494 11.94 9.95 10.42
N ILE A 495 10.83 10.36 11.03
CA ILE A 495 10.27 9.68 12.22
C ILE A 495 9.23 8.61 11.88
N THR A 496 8.75 8.53 10.63
CA THR A 496 7.78 7.50 10.24
C THR A 496 8.52 6.19 9.99
N LYS A 497 8.14 5.14 10.73
CA LYS A 497 8.69 3.79 10.54
C LYS A 497 7.77 2.97 9.63
N ASP A 498 8.17 2.80 8.38
CA ASP A 498 7.44 1.95 7.44
C ASP A 498 7.73 0.46 7.67
N ILE A 499 6.70 -0.35 7.50
CA ILE A 499 6.79 -1.80 7.63
C ILE A 499 7.69 -2.36 6.51
N PRO A 500 8.68 -3.22 6.82
CA PRO A 500 9.50 -3.84 5.80
C PRO A 500 8.64 -4.72 4.88
N SER A 501 8.93 -4.67 3.59
CA SER A 501 8.32 -5.61 2.64
C SER A 501 8.78 -7.04 2.95
N MET A 502 7.88 -8.01 2.82
CA MET A 502 8.16 -9.42 3.11
C MET A 502 7.59 -10.32 2.02
N SER A 503 8.31 -11.40 1.70
CA SER A 503 7.82 -12.41 0.75
C SER A 503 6.52 -13.06 1.26
N THR A 504 5.53 -13.14 0.39
CA THR A 504 4.20 -13.71 0.63
C THR A 504 3.77 -14.60 -0.54
N GLY A 505 2.69 -15.36 -0.38
CA GLY A 505 2.20 -16.29 -1.39
C GLY A 505 1.11 -17.23 -0.91
N SER A 506 0.40 -17.84 -1.86
CA SER A 506 -0.58 -18.91 -1.63
C SER A 506 -0.10 -20.22 -2.23
N SER A 507 -0.67 -21.33 -1.76
CA SER A 507 -0.32 -22.68 -2.21
C SER A 507 -1.44 -23.23 -3.09
N THR A 508 -1.10 -23.78 -4.26
CA THR A 508 -2.04 -24.44 -5.15
C THR A 508 -1.64 -25.90 -5.37
N ILE A 509 -2.61 -26.80 -5.22
CA ILE A 509 -2.50 -28.21 -5.62
C ILE A 509 -3.40 -28.40 -6.84
N PRO A 510 -2.85 -28.47 -8.06
CA PRO A 510 -3.66 -28.57 -9.27
C PRO A 510 -4.38 -29.92 -9.34
N MET A 511 -5.55 -29.92 -9.98
CA MET A 511 -6.26 -31.16 -10.31
C MET A 511 -5.50 -31.91 -11.40
N ASP A 512 -5.45 -33.23 -11.28
CA ASP A 512 -4.82 -34.13 -12.22
C ASP A 512 -5.84 -34.69 -13.21
N ALA A 513 -5.75 -34.29 -14.48
CA ALA A 513 -6.66 -34.77 -15.52
C ALA A 513 -6.39 -36.24 -15.92
N LEU A 514 -5.17 -36.75 -15.72
CA LEU A 514 -4.80 -38.12 -16.06
C LEU A 514 -5.29 -39.11 -14.99
N ASN A 515 -5.14 -38.74 -13.71
CA ASN A 515 -5.62 -39.52 -12.57
C ASN A 515 -6.46 -38.66 -11.61
N PRO A 516 -7.74 -38.39 -11.92
CA PRO A 516 -8.61 -37.54 -11.11
C PRO A 516 -8.89 -38.08 -9.70
N GLU A 517 -8.68 -39.36 -9.46
CA GLU A 517 -8.91 -40.02 -8.16
C GLU A 517 -7.77 -39.80 -7.16
N ALA A 518 -6.60 -39.32 -7.62
CA ALA A 518 -5.43 -39.08 -6.77
C ALA A 518 -5.10 -37.59 -6.64
N VAL A 519 -4.87 -37.14 -5.41
CA VAL A 519 -4.30 -35.81 -5.14
C VAL A 519 -2.78 -35.89 -5.23
N GLN A 520 -2.18 -35.00 -6.02
CA GLN A 520 -0.72 -34.94 -6.16
C GLN A 520 -0.06 -34.58 -4.83
N PRO A 521 1.05 -35.23 -4.44
CA PRO A 521 1.74 -34.97 -3.17
C PRO A 521 2.64 -33.71 -3.22
N TYR A 522 2.29 -32.75 -4.08
CA TYR A 522 3.07 -31.56 -4.36
C TYR A 522 2.19 -30.32 -4.39
N SER A 523 2.74 -29.22 -3.89
CA SER A 523 2.16 -27.89 -3.96
C SER A 523 3.05 -27.00 -4.83
N TYR A 524 2.41 -26.21 -5.68
CA TYR A 524 3.03 -25.08 -6.38
C TYR A 524 2.72 -23.81 -5.60
N PHE A 525 3.77 -23.11 -5.21
CA PHE A 525 3.69 -22.00 -4.27
C PHE A 525 4.27 -20.74 -4.94
N PRO A 526 3.41 -19.92 -5.58
CA PRO A 526 3.78 -18.56 -5.94
C PRO A 526 4.35 -17.79 -4.75
N GLN A 527 5.50 -17.15 -4.92
CA GLN A 527 6.08 -16.24 -3.94
C GLN A 527 6.40 -14.91 -4.59
N PHE A 528 6.11 -13.80 -3.93
CA PHE A 528 6.49 -12.47 -4.39
C PHE A 528 6.63 -11.52 -3.20
N GLU A 529 7.20 -10.35 -3.45
CA GLU A 529 7.42 -9.33 -2.43
C GLU A 529 6.72 -8.02 -2.83
N PRO A 530 5.66 -7.60 -2.10
CA PRO A 530 4.90 -6.41 -2.42
C PRO A 530 5.68 -5.16 -2.02
N LYS A 531 6.03 -4.35 -3.00
CA LYS A 531 6.69 -3.05 -2.81
C LYS A 531 5.63 -1.97 -2.58
N VAL A 532 5.35 -1.70 -1.30
CA VAL A 532 4.24 -0.83 -0.85
C VAL A 532 4.70 0.42 -0.10
N LYS A 533 6.01 0.58 0.10
CA LYS A 533 6.55 1.76 0.75
C LYS A 533 6.43 2.98 -0.16
N PRO A 534 6.24 4.20 0.37
CA PRO A 534 6.19 5.41 -0.45
C PRO A 534 7.45 5.63 -1.32
N GLU A 535 8.61 5.19 -0.87
CA GLU A 535 9.89 5.26 -1.60
C GLU A 535 10.06 4.17 -2.67
N ASP A 536 9.27 3.10 -2.62
CA ASP A 536 9.28 2.06 -3.65
C ASP A 536 8.57 2.59 -4.91
N VAL A 537 9.36 3.04 -5.89
CA VAL A 537 8.84 3.61 -7.14
C VAL A 537 8.49 2.55 -8.20
N GLN A 538 8.89 1.29 -7.99
CA GLN A 538 8.66 0.23 -8.98
C GLN A 538 7.16 -0.05 -9.17
N GLN A 539 6.73 -0.09 -10.42
CA GLN A 539 5.34 -0.38 -10.82
C GLN A 539 5.11 -1.85 -11.16
N LEU A 540 6.04 -2.75 -10.82
CA LEU A 540 5.93 -4.19 -11.03
C LEU A 540 6.41 -4.90 -9.77
N TRP A 541 5.58 -5.80 -9.24
CA TRP A 541 6.03 -6.73 -8.23
C TRP A 541 6.67 -7.95 -8.89
N LEU A 542 7.89 -8.26 -8.46
CA LEU A 542 8.62 -9.43 -8.92
C LEU A 542 8.27 -10.62 -8.04
N GLY A 543 8.29 -11.80 -8.64
CA GLY A 543 8.00 -13.05 -7.95
C GLY A 543 8.67 -14.26 -8.57
N ASN A 544 8.21 -15.42 -8.13
CA ASN A 544 8.74 -16.73 -8.47
C ASN A 544 7.66 -17.81 -8.25
N LEU A 545 7.80 -18.95 -8.91
CA LEU A 545 7.01 -20.14 -8.63
C LEU A 545 7.91 -21.23 -8.06
N LYS A 546 7.55 -21.76 -6.90
CA LYS A 546 8.30 -22.83 -6.21
C LYS A 546 7.48 -24.10 -6.10
N LYS A 547 8.14 -25.23 -5.96
CA LYS A 547 7.49 -26.54 -5.75
C LYS A 547 7.88 -27.12 -4.39
N TYR A 548 6.89 -27.57 -3.62
CA TYR A 548 7.07 -28.12 -2.27
C TYR A 548 6.33 -29.46 -2.11
N TYR A 549 6.66 -30.21 -1.06
CA TYR A 549 5.92 -31.43 -0.71
C TYR A 549 4.65 -31.08 0.07
N VAL A 550 3.59 -31.86 -0.14
CA VAL A 550 2.40 -31.85 0.72
C VAL A 550 2.41 -33.12 1.55
N LEU A 551 2.55 -32.97 2.87
CA LEU A 551 2.62 -34.07 3.83
C LEU A 551 1.77 -33.68 5.04
N ASN A 552 1.05 -34.63 5.67
CA ASN A 552 0.30 -34.38 6.91
C ASN A 552 -0.56 -33.10 6.88
N ASN A 553 -1.24 -32.84 5.76
CA ASN A 553 -2.08 -31.65 5.53
C ASN A 553 -1.33 -30.31 5.63
N SER A 554 -0.03 -30.29 5.38
CA SER A 554 0.82 -29.08 5.40
C SER A 554 1.87 -29.10 4.30
N VAL A 555 2.49 -27.94 4.03
CA VAL A 555 3.48 -27.77 2.97
C VAL A 555 4.90 -27.76 3.54
N TYR A 556 5.73 -28.67 3.05
CA TYR A 556 7.09 -28.91 3.54
C TYR A 556 8.16 -28.66 2.48
N ALA A 557 9.31 -28.19 2.94
CA ALA A 557 10.52 -27.99 2.16
C ALA A 557 11.05 -29.30 1.54
N LYS A 558 12.08 -29.20 0.69
CA LYS A 558 12.72 -30.34 0.03
C LYS A 558 13.19 -31.44 0.99
N ASN A 559 13.58 -31.07 2.22
CA ASN A 559 14.01 -32.02 3.26
C ASN A 559 12.86 -32.76 3.96
N LYS A 560 11.59 -32.43 3.66
CA LYS A 560 10.38 -33.01 4.26
C LYS A 560 10.23 -32.79 5.78
N VAL A 561 11.00 -31.87 6.37
CA VAL A 561 10.98 -31.56 7.81
C VAL A 561 10.55 -30.12 8.04
N ASP A 562 11.14 -29.18 7.30
CA ASP A 562 10.85 -27.76 7.53
C ASP A 562 9.52 -27.34 6.89
N LEU A 563 8.71 -26.62 7.66
CA LEU A 563 7.48 -26.02 7.17
C LEU A 563 7.78 -24.78 6.33
N VAL A 564 7.09 -24.64 5.20
CA VAL A 564 7.22 -23.46 4.34
C VAL A 564 6.61 -22.22 4.98
N ILE A 565 5.57 -22.40 5.80
CA ILE A 565 4.94 -21.32 6.58
C ILE A 565 5.00 -21.69 8.06
N LYS A 566 5.51 -20.77 8.89
CA LYS A 566 5.52 -20.88 10.35
C LYS A 566 5.09 -19.55 10.95
N ALA A 567 4.12 -19.58 11.87
CA ALA A 567 3.54 -18.38 12.49
C ALA A 567 3.14 -17.32 11.44
N SER A 568 2.43 -17.74 10.39
CA SER A 568 1.98 -16.89 9.26
C SER A 568 3.09 -16.20 8.45
N LYS A 569 4.35 -16.62 8.61
CA LYS A 569 5.49 -16.09 7.85
C LYS A 569 6.06 -17.16 6.91
N VAL A 570 6.35 -16.77 5.67
CA VAL A 570 7.09 -17.59 4.71
C VAL A 570 8.53 -17.77 5.20
N GLN A 571 8.96 -19.02 5.29
CA GLN A 571 10.31 -19.37 5.74
C GLN A 571 11.29 -19.37 4.56
N ASP A 572 12.55 -19.05 4.84
CA ASP A 572 13.64 -19.15 3.86
C ASP A 572 14.14 -20.60 3.78
N VAL A 573 13.40 -21.43 3.06
CA VAL A 573 13.66 -22.88 2.92
C VAL A 573 13.79 -23.29 1.46
N THR A 574 14.55 -24.36 1.21
CA THR A 574 14.83 -24.86 -0.14
C THR A 574 13.63 -25.61 -0.73
N ASP A 575 13.25 -25.25 -1.93
CA ASP A 575 12.19 -25.90 -2.71
C ASP A 575 12.74 -27.04 -3.61
N LEU A 576 11.85 -27.82 -4.22
CA LEU A 576 12.23 -28.98 -5.03
C LEU A 576 12.96 -28.60 -6.33
N TRP A 577 12.73 -27.40 -6.88
CA TRP A 577 13.30 -26.93 -8.13
C TRP A 577 14.57 -26.10 -7.95
N ASN A 578 15.05 -25.90 -6.72
CA ASN A 578 16.25 -25.11 -6.47
C ASN A 578 17.48 -25.65 -7.24
N ASP A 579 18.06 -24.83 -8.11
CA ASP A 579 19.37 -25.07 -8.71
C ASP A 579 20.48 -24.84 -7.68
N GLY A 580 21.16 -25.91 -7.28
CA GLY A 580 22.25 -25.87 -6.30
C GLY A 580 23.53 -25.18 -6.80
N SER A 581 23.63 -24.85 -8.10
CA SER A 581 24.79 -24.14 -8.65
C SER A 581 24.73 -22.62 -8.41
N ILE A 582 23.57 -22.09 -8.03
CA ILE A 582 23.38 -20.66 -7.75
C ILE A 582 23.56 -20.40 -6.26
N THR A 583 24.46 -19.47 -5.93
CA THR A 583 24.68 -19.01 -4.55
C THR A 583 23.96 -17.69 -4.28
N TYR A 584 23.26 -17.60 -3.16
CA TYR A 584 22.52 -16.41 -2.74
C TYR A 584 23.17 -15.77 -1.52
N THR A 585 23.14 -14.43 -1.42
CA THR A 585 23.54 -13.73 -0.20
C THR A 585 22.46 -13.84 0.86
N GLU A 586 22.82 -13.67 2.14
CA GLU A 586 21.85 -13.66 3.25
C GLU A 586 20.76 -12.57 3.06
N THR A 587 21.12 -11.45 2.44
CA THR A 587 20.23 -10.32 2.14
C THR A 587 19.30 -10.54 0.95
N THR A 588 19.49 -11.61 0.17
CA THR A 588 18.63 -11.90 -0.98
C THR A 588 17.21 -12.24 -0.51
N PRO A 589 16.16 -11.59 -1.04
CA PRO A 589 14.78 -11.92 -0.70
C PRO A 589 14.41 -13.38 -0.92
N VAL A 590 13.56 -13.94 -0.06
CA VAL A 590 13.15 -15.35 -0.12
C VAL A 590 12.54 -15.71 -1.47
N TYR A 591 11.69 -14.86 -2.04
CA TYR A 591 11.07 -15.14 -3.35
C TYR A 591 12.10 -15.31 -4.48
N GLN A 592 13.26 -14.63 -4.43
CA GLN A 592 14.28 -14.69 -5.48
C GLN A 592 15.13 -15.97 -5.45
N LYS A 593 15.06 -16.74 -4.34
CA LYS A 593 15.85 -17.97 -4.16
C LYS A 593 15.12 -19.18 -4.75
N GLY A 594 15.84 -20.07 -5.43
CA GLY A 594 15.31 -21.33 -5.93
C GLY A 594 14.17 -21.18 -6.95
N GLY A 595 13.26 -22.15 -6.98
CA GLY A 595 12.08 -22.17 -7.85
C GLY A 595 12.40 -22.16 -9.35
N ALA A 596 11.37 -21.87 -10.14
CA ALA A 596 11.45 -21.71 -11.59
C ALA A 596 12.47 -20.61 -11.98
N LEU A 597 12.61 -19.57 -11.13
CA LEU A 597 13.56 -18.48 -11.38
C LEU A 597 15.01 -18.96 -11.37
N SER A 598 15.39 -19.89 -10.48
CA SER A 598 16.74 -20.47 -10.45
C SER A 598 17.04 -21.32 -11.70
N GLN A 599 16.02 -21.96 -12.27
CA GLN A 599 16.15 -22.81 -13.46
C GLN A 599 16.16 -22.03 -14.80
N LEU A 600 15.89 -20.73 -14.78
CA LEU A 600 15.79 -19.91 -15.99
C LEU A 600 17.17 -19.81 -16.70
N VAL A 601 17.27 -20.20 -17.97
CA VAL A 601 18.54 -20.06 -18.70
C VAL A 601 18.61 -18.69 -19.37
N LEU A 602 19.65 -17.92 -19.06
CA LEU A 602 19.85 -16.57 -19.60
C LEU A 602 20.75 -16.58 -20.85
N GLY A 603 20.54 -15.61 -21.74
CA GLY A 603 21.40 -15.35 -22.90
C GLY A 603 21.37 -16.50 -23.91
N THR A 604 22.53 -17.11 -24.15
CA THR A 604 22.70 -18.21 -25.10
C THR A 604 23.17 -19.50 -24.42
N LYS A 605 22.86 -20.63 -25.04
CA LYS A 605 23.40 -21.95 -24.72
C LYS A 605 23.95 -22.63 -25.97
N THR A 606 24.77 -23.64 -25.78
CA THR A 606 25.25 -24.50 -26.87
C THR A 606 24.14 -25.49 -27.25
N GLY A 607 23.67 -25.39 -28.49
CA GLY A 607 22.72 -26.33 -29.10
C GLY A 607 23.42 -27.46 -29.86
N THR A 608 22.66 -28.17 -30.70
CA THR A 608 23.17 -29.22 -31.58
C THR A 608 24.24 -28.67 -32.54
N ASN A 609 25.25 -29.47 -32.88
CA ASN A 609 26.36 -29.09 -33.77
C ASN A 609 27.18 -27.89 -33.30
N ASN A 610 27.27 -27.65 -31.98
CA ASN A 610 27.98 -26.52 -31.36
C ASN A 610 27.46 -25.12 -31.78
N ALA A 611 26.23 -25.04 -32.33
CA ALA A 611 25.62 -23.76 -32.65
C ALA A 611 25.14 -23.04 -31.38
N LYS A 612 25.38 -21.74 -31.27
CA LYS A 612 24.77 -20.92 -30.21
C LYS A 612 23.27 -20.75 -30.50
N VAL A 613 22.45 -20.97 -29.49
CA VAL A 613 21.00 -20.76 -29.53
C VAL A 613 20.56 -19.98 -28.31
N ALA A 614 19.41 -19.28 -28.38
CA ALA A 614 18.83 -18.65 -27.19
C ALA A 614 18.64 -19.66 -26.05
N GLY A 615 18.98 -19.26 -24.82
CA GLY A 615 18.94 -20.10 -23.63
C GLY A 615 17.54 -20.62 -23.32
N ARG A 616 16.55 -19.73 -23.42
CA ARG A 616 15.11 -20.00 -23.23
C ARG A 616 14.33 -19.97 -24.54
N THR A 617 13.17 -20.62 -24.57
CA THR A 617 12.24 -20.59 -25.70
C THR A 617 11.17 -19.54 -25.44
N LEU A 618 11.41 -18.32 -25.93
CA LEU A 618 10.45 -17.20 -25.84
C LEU A 618 9.64 -17.13 -27.13
N LEU A 619 8.32 -17.27 -27.03
CA LEU A 619 7.38 -17.30 -28.14
C LEU A 619 6.45 -16.09 -28.09
N THR A 620 6.09 -15.55 -29.24
CA THR A 620 5.16 -14.43 -29.35
C THR A 620 4.37 -14.48 -30.66
N ASN A 621 3.20 -13.84 -30.69
CA ASN A 621 2.48 -13.58 -31.93
C ASN A 621 2.83 -12.21 -32.55
N TYR A 622 3.81 -11.49 -31.99
CA TYR A 622 4.39 -10.28 -32.59
C TYR A 622 5.42 -10.65 -33.67
N ASP A 623 5.01 -10.60 -34.94
CA ASP A 623 5.88 -10.91 -36.07
C ASP A 623 6.26 -9.61 -36.80
N TYR A 624 7.50 -9.16 -36.58
CA TYR A 624 8.06 -7.94 -37.16
C TYR A 624 8.95 -8.26 -38.36
N ASP A 625 8.74 -7.54 -39.46
CA ASP A 625 9.56 -7.60 -40.67
C ASP A 625 9.79 -6.19 -41.24
N GLY A 626 10.94 -5.61 -40.88
CA GLY A 626 11.40 -4.30 -41.33
C GLY A 626 11.74 -4.23 -42.81
N THR A 627 11.75 -5.36 -43.53
CA THR A 627 11.86 -5.37 -45.00
C THR A 627 10.54 -5.01 -45.68
N LYS A 628 9.43 -5.02 -44.94
CA LYS A 628 8.10 -4.59 -45.40
C LYS A 628 7.86 -3.11 -45.07
N THR A 629 6.78 -2.54 -45.62
CA THR A 629 6.41 -1.13 -45.42
C THR A 629 5.08 -0.95 -44.70
N GLY A 630 4.98 0.12 -43.91
CA GLY A 630 3.74 0.53 -43.24
C GLY A 630 3.16 -0.55 -42.31
N ALA A 631 1.84 -0.72 -42.36
CA ALA A 631 1.11 -1.66 -41.49
C ALA A 631 1.53 -3.14 -41.66
N ASN A 632 2.21 -3.49 -42.76
CA ASN A 632 2.69 -4.86 -42.98
C ASN A 632 4.00 -5.18 -42.24
N GLN A 633 4.63 -4.18 -41.61
CA GLN A 633 5.84 -4.38 -40.81
C GLN A 633 5.57 -5.18 -39.54
N VAL A 634 4.35 -5.14 -39.00
CA VAL A 634 3.95 -5.89 -37.80
C VAL A 634 2.70 -6.69 -38.12
N THR A 635 2.77 -8.01 -37.95
CA THR A 635 1.63 -8.91 -38.16
C THR A 635 1.34 -9.74 -36.92
N ASN A 636 0.10 -10.22 -36.81
CA ASN A 636 -0.33 -11.14 -35.77
C ASN A 636 -0.15 -12.59 -36.24
N ASN A 637 0.91 -13.26 -35.78
CA ASN A 637 1.22 -14.63 -36.21
C ASN A 637 0.74 -15.66 -35.19
N LEU A 638 -0.40 -16.29 -35.47
CA LEU A 638 -1.03 -17.26 -34.57
C LEU A 638 -0.24 -18.58 -34.43
N ASN A 639 0.70 -18.86 -35.34
CA ASN A 639 1.62 -20.01 -35.20
C ASN A 639 2.81 -19.73 -34.29
N LEU A 640 2.89 -18.52 -33.73
CA LEU A 640 3.96 -18.01 -32.90
C LEU A 640 5.32 -17.92 -33.62
N VAL A 641 6.06 -16.89 -33.28
CA VAL A 641 7.45 -16.72 -33.68
C VAL A 641 8.35 -16.82 -32.45
N LYS A 642 9.53 -17.42 -32.63
CA LYS A 642 10.53 -17.55 -31.58
C LYS A 642 11.45 -16.34 -31.58
N VAL A 643 11.51 -15.63 -30.46
CA VAL A 643 12.48 -14.55 -30.25
C VAL A 643 13.85 -15.16 -30.00
N ASN A 644 14.86 -14.69 -30.75
CA ASN A 644 16.22 -15.21 -30.70
C ASN A 644 17.22 -14.13 -30.28
N TYR A 645 18.40 -14.51 -29.79
CA TYR A 645 19.46 -13.56 -29.40
C TYR A 645 19.97 -12.72 -30.59
N THR A 646 19.72 -13.18 -31.82
CA THR A 646 20.07 -12.48 -33.07
C THR A 646 19.05 -11.43 -33.50
N TYR A 647 17.96 -11.20 -32.74
CA TYR A 647 16.88 -10.27 -33.10
C TYR A 647 17.38 -8.86 -33.49
N THR A 648 18.41 -8.38 -32.80
CA THR A 648 19.07 -7.08 -33.04
C THR A 648 19.96 -7.04 -34.28
N THR A 649 20.26 -8.19 -34.91
CA THR A 649 21.15 -8.31 -36.09
C THR A 649 20.46 -8.91 -37.32
N ASP A 650 19.38 -9.66 -37.12
CA ASP A 650 18.62 -10.30 -38.19
C ASP A 650 18.05 -9.27 -39.16
N ALA A 651 18.12 -9.55 -40.46
CA ALA A 651 17.74 -8.61 -41.50
C ALA A 651 16.27 -8.15 -41.40
N LYS A 652 15.37 -9.01 -40.88
CA LYS A 652 13.96 -8.68 -40.70
C LYS A 652 13.70 -7.88 -39.44
N THR A 653 14.38 -8.19 -38.32
CA THR A 653 14.02 -7.64 -37.00
C THR A 653 14.96 -6.55 -36.48
N LYS A 654 16.16 -6.38 -37.02
CA LYS A 654 17.15 -5.41 -36.51
C LYS A 654 16.67 -3.95 -36.48
N THR A 655 15.66 -3.62 -37.29
CA THR A 655 15.07 -2.28 -37.35
C THR A 655 13.93 -2.07 -36.36
N ASP A 656 13.51 -3.08 -35.59
CA ASP A 656 12.57 -2.93 -34.48
C ASP A 656 13.25 -2.32 -33.25
N THR A 657 13.62 -1.05 -33.36
CA THR A 657 14.30 -0.33 -32.28
C THR A 657 13.36 0.00 -31.12
N THR A 658 12.05 -0.08 -31.32
CA THR A 658 11.02 0.18 -30.32
C THR A 658 11.01 -0.90 -29.24
N TYR A 659 10.95 -2.18 -29.63
CA TYR A 659 10.74 -3.27 -28.68
C TYR A 659 11.94 -4.21 -28.51
N ALA A 660 12.95 -4.16 -29.39
CA ALA A 660 14.12 -5.04 -29.30
C ALA A 660 14.76 -5.04 -27.91
N ARG A 661 14.93 -3.87 -27.28
CA ARG A 661 15.53 -3.77 -25.93
C ARG A 661 14.76 -4.59 -24.89
N SER A 662 13.45 -4.44 -24.87
CA SER A 662 12.57 -5.12 -23.92
C SER A 662 12.47 -6.62 -24.21
N LEU A 663 12.43 -7.02 -25.47
CA LEU A 663 12.46 -8.44 -25.87
C LEU A 663 13.78 -9.11 -25.49
N MET A 664 14.91 -8.41 -25.66
CA MET A 664 16.22 -8.93 -25.25
C MET A 664 16.37 -8.99 -23.72
N ALA A 665 15.70 -8.11 -22.98
CA ALA A 665 15.64 -8.19 -21.52
C ALA A 665 14.94 -9.47 -21.05
N LEU A 666 13.89 -9.94 -21.75
CA LEU A 666 13.27 -11.25 -21.47
C LEU A 666 14.24 -12.42 -21.70
N LEU A 667 15.20 -12.29 -22.62
CA LEU A 667 16.28 -13.27 -22.80
C LEU A 667 17.42 -13.10 -21.78
N GLY A 668 17.36 -12.10 -20.89
CA GLY A 668 18.34 -11.86 -19.83
C GLY A 668 19.35 -10.75 -20.12
N TYR A 669 19.30 -10.10 -21.28
CA TYR A 669 20.27 -9.06 -21.64
C TYR A 669 19.88 -7.70 -21.06
N ASN A 670 20.79 -7.10 -20.29
CA ASN A 670 20.64 -5.71 -19.85
C ASN A 670 21.27 -4.76 -20.87
N ILE A 671 20.44 -4.05 -21.63
CA ILE A 671 20.82 -3.08 -22.66
C ILE A 671 20.36 -1.70 -22.19
N THR A 672 21.28 -0.73 -22.14
CA THR A 672 20.97 0.61 -21.64
C THR A 672 20.10 1.39 -22.63
N ASN A 673 19.41 2.44 -22.16
CA ASN A 673 18.46 3.19 -23.00
C ASN A 673 19.16 3.99 -24.13
N ASP A 674 20.41 4.37 -23.94
CA ASP A 674 21.25 5.11 -24.89
C ASP A 674 21.95 4.22 -25.93
N GLU A 675 22.01 2.91 -25.69
CA GLU A 675 22.64 1.96 -26.60
C GLU A 675 21.72 1.64 -27.80
N ASN A 676 22.21 1.82 -29.02
CA ASN A 676 21.47 1.48 -30.24
C ASN A 676 21.35 -0.04 -30.39
N THR A 677 20.12 -0.52 -30.58
CA THR A 677 19.83 -1.95 -30.77
C THR A 677 19.97 -2.43 -32.21
N ASN A 678 19.94 -1.54 -33.21
CA ASN A 678 20.05 -1.94 -34.61
C ASN A 678 21.49 -2.33 -34.95
N GLY A 679 21.70 -3.61 -35.25
CA GLY A 679 23.01 -4.19 -35.53
C GLY A 679 23.81 -4.57 -34.27
N LEU A 680 23.20 -4.51 -33.08
CA LEU A 680 23.89 -4.85 -31.83
C LEU A 680 24.13 -6.35 -31.70
N ASP A 681 25.39 -6.79 -31.68
CA ASP A 681 25.74 -8.20 -31.50
C ASP A 681 25.70 -8.64 -30.03
N LEU A 682 24.84 -9.61 -29.72
CA LEU A 682 24.64 -10.18 -28.39
C LEU A 682 25.33 -11.54 -28.19
N THR A 683 26.04 -12.05 -29.19
CA THR A 683 26.62 -13.40 -29.22
C THR A 683 27.54 -13.68 -28.03
N ASN A 684 28.33 -12.68 -27.61
CA ASN A 684 29.28 -12.79 -26.50
C ASN A 684 28.94 -11.87 -25.31
N ARG A 685 27.77 -11.21 -25.34
CA ARG A 685 27.34 -10.34 -24.24
C ARG A 685 26.87 -11.21 -23.07
N VAL A 686 27.26 -10.83 -21.86
CA VAL A 686 26.81 -11.50 -20.64
C VAL A 686 25.36 -11.11 -20.36
N ALA A 687 24.50 -12.10 -20.17
CA ALA A 687 23.11 -11.92 -19.74
C ALA A 687 23.03 -12.02 -18.21
N THR A 688 22.38 -11.06 -17.57
CA THR A 688 22.36 -10.90 -16.10
C THR A 688 20.95 -10.76 -15.52
N ILE A 689 19.94 -10.46 -16.34
CA ILE A 689 18.57 -10.26 -15.87
C ILE A 689 17.93 -11.62 -15.61
N ARG A 690 17.84 -12.01 -14.34
CA ARG A 690 17.09 -13.17 -13.86
C ARG A 690 15.91 -12.68 -13.05
N GLN A 691 14.78 -12.42 -13.70
CA GLN A 691 13.57 -11.95 -13.04
C GLN A 691 12.32 -12.55 -13.68
N MET A 692 11.22 -12.46 -12.94
CA MET A 692 9.88 -12.80 -13.38
C MET A 692 8.88 -11.92 -12.62
N GLY A 693 7.80 -11.51 -13.27
CA GLY A 693 6.68 -10.87 -12.56
C GLY A 693 6.05 -11.81 -11.54
N SER A 694 5.35 -11.25 -10.55
CA SER A 694 4.62 -12.04 -9.57
C SER A 694 3.60 -12.97 -10.24
N VAL A 695 3.55 -14.21 -9.78
CA VAL A 695 2.48 -15.19 -10.10
C VAL A 695 1.34 -14.94 -9.12
N TYR A 696 0.70 -13.78 -9.24
CA TYR A 696 -0.13 -13.28 -8.15
C TYR A 696 -1.54 -13.90 -8.18
N HIS A 697 -2.23 -13.74 -9.30
CA HIS A 697 -3.60 -14.22 -9.48
C HIS A 697 -3.70 -15.53 -10.26
N SER A 698 -2.57 -16.00 -10.79
CA SER A 698 -2.56 -17.18 -11.62
C SER A 698 -2.44 -18.41 -10.73
N ASN A 699 -3.44 -19.28 -10.80
CA ASN A 699 -3.38 -20.59 -10.18
C ASN A 699 -2.66 -21.56 -11.13
N PRO A 700 -1.49 -22.11 -10.76
CA PRO A 700 -0.76 -23.02 -11.62
C PRO A 700 -1.61 -24.21 -12.07
N VAL A 701 -1.54 -24.56 -13.35
CA VAL A 701 -2.30 -25.67 -13.95
C VAL A 701 -1.35 -26.81 -14.29
N LEU A 702 -1.67 -28.02 -13.85
CA LEU A 702 -0.94 -29.23 -14.23
C LEU A 702 -1.36 -29.68 -15.63
N LEU A 703 -0.39 -29.84 -16.52
CA LEU A 703 -0.55 -30.27 -17.89
C LEU A 703 0.23 -31.57 -18.10
N THR A 704 -0.46 -32.70 -18.12
CA THR A 704 0.16 -34.00 -18.41
C THR A 704 0.01 -34.33 -19.88
N GLN A 705 1.11 -34.44 -20.63
CA GLN A 705 1.12 -34.78 -22.07
C GLN A 705 0.95 -36.29 -22.29
N GLU A 706 1.54 -37.10 -21.41
CA GLU A 706 1.56 -38.55 -21.51
C GLU A 706 1.70 -39.19 -20.13
N GLY A 707 1.16 -40.39 -19.95
CA GLY A 707 1.39 -41.22 -18.77
C GLY A 707 0.63 -42.54 -18.84
N LYS A 708 1.06 -43.52 -18.04
CA LYS A 708 0.43 -44.84 -17.98
C LYS A 708 -0.25 -45.06 -16.64
N VAL A 709 -1.54 -45.37 -16.65
CA VAL A 709 -2.31 -45.70 -15.45
C VAL A 709 -2.08 -47.16 -15.10
N VAL A 710 -1.72 -47.44 -13.85
CA VAL A 710 -1.37 -48.78 -13.35
C VAL A 710 -2.05 -49.07 -12.02
N ALA A 711 -2.45 -50.32 -11.82
CA ALA A 711 -2.96 -50.79 -10.52
C ALA A 711 -1.82 -51.37 -9.69
N LYS A 712 -1.59 -50.81 -8.49
CA LYS A 712 -0.56 -51.25 -7.54
C LYS A 712 -1.20 -51.77 -6.27
N LYS A 713 -0.48 -52.59 -5.50
CA LYS A 713 -0.88 -52.99 -4.14
C LYS A 713 -0.03 -52.23 -3.12
N ASN A 714 -0.67 -51.69 -2.08
CA ASN A 714 0.05 -51.15 -0.93
C ASN A 714 0.59 -52.28 -0.03
N ASP A 715 1.34 -51.94 1.03
CA ASP A 715 1.92 -52.90 1.97
C ASP A 715 0.86 -53.76 2.69
N ALA A 716 -0.38 -53.28 2.77
CA ALA A 716 -1.53 -54.01 3.30
C ALA A 716 -2.25 -54.89 2.25
N GLY A 717 -1.72 -54.98 1.04
CA GLY A 717 -2.27 -55.77 -0.07
C GLY A 717 -3.48 -55.15 -0.79
N GLN A 718 -3.88 -53.92 -0.42
CA GLN A 718 -5.01 -53.22 -1.02
C GLN A 718 -4.61 -52.64 -2.39
N VAL A 719 -5.46 -52.85 -3.40
CA VAL A 719 -5.25 -52.33 -4.74
C VAL A 719 -5.60 -50.84 -4.79
N TYR A 720 -4.71 -50.03 -5.36
CA TYR A 720 -4.93 -48.61 -5.63
C TYR A 720 -4.46 -48.26 -7.05
N ILE A 721 -5.03 -47.19 -7.61
CA ILE A 721 -4.67 -46.68 -8.94
C ILE A 721 -3.53 -45.67 -8.81
N ASP A 722 -2.48 -45.87 -9.60
CA ASP A 722 -1.33 -45.00 -9.70
C ASP A 722 -1.05 -44.66 -11.17
N SER A 723 -0.09 -43.77 -11.42
CA SER A 723 0.36 -43.43 -12.76
C SER A 723 1.88 -43.35 -12.82
N GLU A 724 2.45 -43.85 -13.90
CA GLU A 724 3.89 -43.90 -14.14
C GLU A 724 4.26 -43.32 -15.51
N SER A 725 5.56 -43.08 -15.70
CA SER A 725 6.11 -42.54 -16.95
C SER A 725 5.43 -41.25 -17.41
N ARG A 726 5.13 -40.37 -16.46
CA ARG A 726 4.39 -39.13 -16.71
C ARG A 726 5.28 -38.06 -17.31
N GLU A 727 4.76 -37.37 -18.32
CA GLU A 727 5.30 -36.12 -18.86
C GLU A 727 4.45 -34.94 -18.38
N ASP A 728 4.81 -34.40 -17.22
CA ASP A 728 4.05 -33.37 -16.52
C ASP A 728 4.69 -31.98 -16.66
N TYR A 729 3.85 -30.97 -16.89
CA TYR A 729 4.23 -29.57 -16.94
C TYR A 729 3.34 -28.72 -16.03
N ALA A 730 3.84 -27.59 -15.56
CA ALA A 730 3.07 -26.58 -14.84
C ALA A 730 2.97 -25.31 -15.68
N LEU A 731 1.74 -24.86 -15.94
CA LEU A 731 1.44 -23.60 -16.62
C LEU A 731 1.04 -22.53 -15.61
N PHE A 732 1.58 -21.33 -15.75
CA PHE A 732 1.21 -20.18 -14.91
C PHE A 732 1.46 -18.84 -15.61
N GLY A 733 0.62 -17.88 -15.28
CA GLY A 733 0.67 -16.50 -15.75
C GLY A 733 1.43 -15.56 -14.80
N THR A 734 1.99 -14.48 -15.32
CA THR A 734 2.77 -13.50 -14.57
C THR A 734 2.28 -12.08 -14.81
N THR A 735 2.40 -11.21 -13.79
CA THR A 735 2.08 -9.77 -13.91
C THR A 735 2.99 -9.03 -14.89
N GLN A 736 4.15 -9.60 -15.21
CA GLN A 736 5.05 -9.11 -16.26
C GLN A 736 4.50 -9.35 -17.68
N GLY A 737 3.41 -10.09 -17.85
CA GLY A 737 2.78 -10.29 -19.16
C GLY A 737 3.14 -11.59 -19.87
N LEU A 738 3.75 -12.56 -19.17
CA LEU A 738 4.12 -13.85 -19.74
C LEU A 738 3.27 -14.98 -19.17
N VAL A 739 2.96 -15.95 -20.02
CA VAL A 739 2.48 -17.29 -19.63
C VAL A 739 3.65 -18.25 -19.76
N SER A 740 4.07 -18.85 -18.67
CA SER A 740 5.23 -19.75 -18.63
C SER A 740 4.76 -21.19 -18.45
N VAL A 741 5.42 -22.12 -19.17
CA VAL A 741 5.23 -23.56 -19.00
C VAL A 741 6.56 -24.17 -18.59
N VAL A 742 6.61 -24.78 -17.41
CA VAL A 742 7.81 -25.42 -16.86
C VAL A 742 7.60 -26.92 -16.72
N ASP A 743 8.66 -27.71 -16.86
CA ASP A 743 8.65 -29.13 -16.53
C ASP A 743 8.35 -29.30 -15.03
N ALA A 744 7.31 -30.07 -14.71
CA ALA A 744 6.82 -30.18 -13.34
C ALA A 744 7.83 -30.86 -12.40
N LYS A 745 8.74 -31.69 -12.93
CA LYS A 745 9.74 -32.42 -12.15
C LYS A 745 10.94 -31.55 -11.82
N THR A 746 11.41 -30.75 -12.77
CA THR A 746 12.69 -30.04 -12.71
C THR A 746 12.54 -28.53 -12.52
N GLY A 747 11.41 -27.94 -12.91
CA GLY A 747 11.18 -26.49 -12.90
C GLY A 747 11.81 -25.77 -14.10
N VAL A 748 12.42 -26.50 -15.03
CA VAL A 748 13.03 -25.95 -16.24
C VAL A 748 11.93 -25.47 -17.18
N GLU A 749 12.03 -24.22 -17.64
CA GLU A 749 11.09 -23.65 -18.60
C GLU A 749 11.15 -24.37 -19.95
N LYS A 750 9.99 -24.91 -20.37
CA LYS A 750 9.80 -25.51 -21.69
C LYS A 750 9.62 -24.41 -22.75
N PHE A 751 8.74 -23.45 -22.48
CA PHE A 751 8.63 -22.19 -23.21
C PHE A 751 7.92 -21.13 -22.36
N ALA A 752 8.04 -19.87 -22.76
CA ALA A 752 7.18 -18.78 -22.29
C ALA A 752 6.54 -18.08 -23.49
N PHE A 753 5.25 -17.75 -23.36
CA PHE A 753 4.49 -16.99 -24.35
C PHE A 753 4.30 -15.55 -23.86
N VAL A 754 4.71 -14.59 -24.68
CA VAL A 754 4.45 -13.16 -24.49
C VAL A 754 3.53 -12.65 -25.61
N PRO A 755 2.30 -12.22 -25.31
CA PRO A 755 1.39 -11.72 -26.34
C PRO A 755 1.88 -10.41 -26.98
N LYS A 756 1.56 -10.23 -28.27
CA LYS A 756 1.74 -8.99 -29.02
C LYS A 756 1.21 -7.77 -28.27
N GLU A 757 0.04 -7.89 -27.67
CA GLU A 757 -0.59 -6.82 -26.90
C GLU A 757 0.26 -6.38 -25.69
N MET A 758 0.97 -7.30 -25.05
CA MET A 758 1.88 -6.98 -23.93
C MET A 758 3.15 -6.28 -24.40
N ILE A 759 3.69 -6.70 -25.55
CA ILE A 759 4.84 -6.03 -26.17
C ILE A 759 4.47 -4.58 -26.52
N GLU A 760 3.33 -4.38 -27.17
CA GLU A 760 2.92 -3.06 -27.66
C GLU A 760 2.49 -2.11 -26.54
N LYS A 761 1.86 -2.61 -25.47
CA LYS A 761 1.29 -1.75 -24.42
C LYS A 761 2.16 -1.62 -23.17
N GLN A 762 3.02 -2.60 -22.86
CA GLN A 762 3.64 -2.73 -21.54
C GLN A 762 5.09 -3.24 -21.55
N SER A 763 5.81 -3.13 -22.67
CA SER A 763 7.15 -3.71 -22.80
C SER A 763 8.20 -3.17 -21.82
N GLU A 764 8.00 -2.00 -21.20
CA GLU A 764 8.88 -1.50 -20.13
C GLU A 764 8.96 -2.47 -18.93
N THR A 765 7.88 -3.18 -18.63
CA THR A 765 7.83 -4.19 -17.54
C THR A 765 8.80 -5.35 -17.75
N PHE A 766 9.27 -5.56 -18.98
CA PHE A 766 10.20 -6.65 -19.32
C PHE A 766 11.64 -6.34 -18.90
N LYS A 767 11.97 -5.05 -18.76
CA LYS A 767 13.31 -4.59 -18.39
C LYS A 767 13.57 -4.83 -16.90
N LEU A 768 14.84 -4.73 -16.51
CA LEU A 768 15.27 -4.91 -15.12
C LEU A 768 14.42 -4.04 -14.18
N ASN A 769 13.78 -4.67 -13.18
CA ASN A 769 12.91 -4.00 -12.19
C ASN A 769 11.76 -3.15 -12.77
N GLY A 770 11.32 -3.45 -14.00
CA GLY A 770 10.26 -2.68 -14.68
C GLY A 770 10.75 -1.42 -15.40
N GLY A 771 12.06 -1.26 -15.61
CA GLY A 771 12.62 -0.19 -16.43
C GLY A 771 12.48 1.19 -15.80
N SER A 772 11.99 2.17 -16.58
CA SER A 772 11.86 3.57 -16.15
C SER A 772 10.52 3.89 -15.46
N LEU A 773 9.71 2.88 -15.17
CA LEU A 773 8.42 3.03 -14.50
C LEU A 773 8.62 3.44 -13.02
N ALA A 774 7.97 4.54 -12.61
CA ALA A 774 8.22 5.20 -11.31
C ALA A 774 6.95 5.60 -10.52
N GLY A 775 5.76 5.15 -10.95
CA GLY A 775 4.47 5.44 -10.29
C GLY A 775 4.18 4.66 -9.00
N GLY A 776 5.08 3.77 -8.59
CA GLY A 776 4.96 2.94 -7.38
C GLY A 776 3.66 2.13 -7.30
N LYS A 777 3.25 1.84 -6.08
CA LYS A 777 2.09 0.99 -5.77
C LYS A 777 0.74 1.49 -6.31
N ASN A 778 0.61 2.80 -6.59
CA ASN A 778 -0.64 3.39 -7.07
C ASN A 778 -0.83 3.25 -8.58
N ALA A 779 0.16 2.71 -9.29
CA ALA A 779 0.14 2.55 -10.73
C ALA A 779 0.78 1.21 -11.14
N LEU A 780 0.49 0.13 -10.41
CA LEU A 780 1.01 -1.21 -10.72
C LEU A 780 0.55 -1.69 -12.10
N TYR A 781 1.46 -2.33 -12.82
CA TYR A 781 1.16 -3.04 -14.06
C TYR A 781 0.81 -4.49 -13.79
N TYR A 782 -0.13 -4.99 -14.60
CA TYR A 782 -0.59 -6.37 -14.61
C TYR A 782 -0.53 -6.91 -16.03
N GLY A 783 -0.45 -8.22 -16.15
CA GLY A 783 -0.06 -8.87 -17.39
C GLY A 783 -0.98 -10.04 -17.73
N MET A 784 -0.39 -11.22 -17.80
CA MET A 784 -1.10 -12.47 -18.13
C MET A 784 -1.36 -13.28 -16.87
N ASP A 785 -1.53 -12.63 -15.71
CA ASP A 785 -1.67 -13.27 -14.41
C ASP A 785 -3.09 -13.76 -14.08
N GLY A 786 -4.02 -13.69 -15.03
CA GLY A 786 -5.34 -14.29 -14.87
C GLY A 786 -5.31 -15.81 -14.64
N GLU A 787 -6.44 -16.36 -14.20
CA GLU A 787 -6.60 -17.80 -14.05
C GLU A 787 -6.78 -18.49 -15.41
N TRP A 788 -6.14 -19.65 -15.57
CA TRP A 788 -6.22 -20.48 -16.77
C TRP A 788 -7.03 -21.76 -16.52
N THR A 789 -7.67 -22.25 -17.58
CA THR A 789 -8.41 -23.51 -17.59
C THR A 789 -7.87 -24.41 -18.70
N ALA A 790 -7.60 -25.67 -18.40
CA ALA A 790 -7.19 -26.67 -19.38
C ALA A 790 -8.35 -27.59 -19.77
N GLN A 791 -8.53 -27.81 -21.08
CA GLN A 791 -9.36 -28.87 -21.63
C GLN A 791 -8.45 -29.96 -22.22
N THR A 792 -8.37 -31.08 -21.52
CA THR A 792 -7.50 -32.20 -21.90
C THR A 792 -8.33 -33.41 -22.31
N VAL A 793 -7.95 -34.07 -23.40
CA VAL A 793 -8.51 -35.36 -23.82
C VAL A 793 -7.37 -36.29 -24.15
N TYR A 794 -7.33 -37.41 -23.44
CA TYR A 794 -6.37 -38.48 -23.66
C TYR A 794 -6.92 -39.52 -24.63
N VAL A 795 -6.01 -40.10 -25.41
CA VAL A 795 -6.24 -41.29 -26.22
C VAL A 795 -5.21 -42.34 -25.84
N SER A 796 -5.57 -43.62 -25.94
CA SER A 796 -4.69 -44.72 -25.56
C SER A 796 -3.89 -45.22 -26.75
N LYS A 797 -2.60 -45.49 -26.51
CA LYS A 797 -1.72 -46.26 -27.38
C LYS A 797 -1.98 -47.77 -27.24
N ASP A 798 -1.38 -48.58 -28.11
CA ASP A 798 -1.48 -50.05 -28.09
C ASP A 798 -0.99 -50.66 -26.76
N ASP A 799 -0.05 -50.02 -26.06
CA ASP A 799 0.56 -50.48 -24.81
C ASP A 799 -0.19 -50.03 -23.54
N GLY A 800 -1.34 -49.37 -23.71
CA GLY A 800 -2.16 -48.81 -22.64
C GLY A 800 -1.72 -47.43 -22.14
N THR A 801 -0.65 -46.85 -22.68
CA THR A 801 -0.21 -45.49 -22.34
C THR A 801 -1.23 -44.47 -22.87
N LEU A 802 -1.59 -43.49 -22.04
CA LEU A 802 -2.49 -42.40 -22.40
C LEU A 802 -1.67 -41.18 -22.84
N THR A 803 -2.03 -40.59 -23.97
CA THR A 803 -1.36 -39.42 -24.53
C THR A 803 -2.36 -38.42 -25.06
N VAL A 804 -2.02 -37.13 -25.05
CA VAL A 804 -2.82 -36.08 -25.69
C VAL A 804 -2.52 -35.98 -27.19
N LYS A 805 -1.43 -36.59 -27.68
CA LYS A 805 -1.12 -36.62 -29.11
C LYS A 805 -2.05 -37.61 -29.84
N GLY A 806 -2.25 -37.40 -31.14
CA GLY A 806 -2.96 -38.38 -31.97
C GLY A 806 -2.20 -39.71 -32.02
N THR A 807 -2.94 -40.82 -32.03
CA THR A 807 -2.35 -42.17 -32.13
C THR A 807 -3.21 -43.07 -33.00
N VAL A 808 -2.57 -44.06 -33.63
CA VAL A 808 -3.25 -45.10 -34.40
C VAL A 808 -2.98 -46.43 -33.70
N ARG A 809 -4.05 -47.14 -33.34
CA ARG A 809 -3.96 -48.42 -32.63
C ARG A 809 -4.89 -49.46 -33.23
N ASN A 810 -4.72 -50.72 -32.87
CA ASN A 810 -5.65 -51.76 -33.28
C ASN A 810 -7.03 -51.57 -32.63
N VAL A 811 -8.11 -51.81 -33.38
CA VAL A 811 -9.46 -51.88 -32.82
C VAL A 811 -9.52 -53.04 -31.83
N VAL A 812 -10.16 -52.85 -30.68
CA VAL A 812 -10.31 -53.90 -29.66
C VAL A 812 -10.98 -55.14 -30.30
N GLY A 813 -10.25 -56.25 -30.33
CA GLY A 813 -10.72 -57.52 -30.91
C GLY A 813 -10.38 -57.74 -32.39
N SER A 814 -9.66 -56.82 -33.05
CA SER A 814 -9.17 -56.98 -34.43
C SER A 814 -7.66 -56.77 -34.51
N ALA A 815 -6.95 -57.67 -35.21
CA ALA A 815 -5.50 -57.55 -35.43
C ALA A 815 -5.15 -56.73 -36.69
N THR A 816 -6.13 -56.47 -37.55
CA THR A 816 -5.94 -55.81 -38.85
C THR A 816 -6.58 -54.43 -38.93
N ASP A 817 -7.68 -54.21 -38.21
CA ASP A 817 -8.39 -52.94 -38.25
C ASP A 817 -7.71 -51.92 -37.34
N LYS A 818 -7.50 -50.71 -37.87
CA LYS A 818 -6.87 -49.59 -37.17
C LYS A 818 -7.90 -48.53 -36.82
N GLU A 819 -7.88 -48.06 -35.58
CA GLU A 819 -8.59 -46.85 -35.17
C GLU A 819 -7.63 -45.66 -35.06
N ASN A 820 -8.04 -44.53 -35.63
CA ASN A 820 -7.30 -43.28 -35.56
C ASN A 820 -7.92 -42.40 -34.47
N LEU A 821 -7.19 -42.21 -33.38
CA LEU A 821 -7.65 -41.50 -32.20
C LEU A 821 -6.94 -40.14 -32.12
N LYS A 822 -7.71 -39.09 -31.78
CA LYS A 822 -7.19 -37.74 -31.61
C LYS A 822 -7.32 -37.30 -30.15
N GLY A 823 -6.19 -37.15 -29.47
CA GLY A 823 -6.15 -36.44 -28.20
C GLY A 823 -6.08 -34.92 -28.41
N LYS A 824 -6.10 -34.17 -27.31
CA LYS A 824 -5.86 -32.71 -27.29
C LYS A 824 -5.47 -32.20 -25.91
N GLN A 825 -4.73 -31.11 -25.88
CA GLN A 825 -4.52 -30.31 -24.67
C GLN A 825 -4.62 -28.83 -25.02
N TRP A 826 -5.75 -28.22 -24.70
CA TRP A 826 -6.01 -26.81 -24.97
C TRP A 826 -6.12 -26.04 -23.68
N VAL A 827 -5.61 -24.81 -23.64
CA VAL A 827 -5.67 -23.95 -22.46
C VAL A 827 -6.28 -22.60 -22.80
N TYR A 828 -7.08 -22.07 -21.88
CA TYR A 828 -7.85 -20.85 -22.05
C TYR A 828 -7.61 -19.91 -20.87
N GLY A 829 -7.33 -18.64 -21.13
CA GLY A 829 -7.03 -17.68 -20.07
C GLY A 829 -7.27 -16.24 -20.48
N GLY A 830 -7.52 -15.41 -19.46
CA GLY A 830 -7.63 -13.96 -19.58
C GLY A 830 -6.40 -13.24 -19.03
N MET A 831 -6.42 -11.92 -19.18
CA MET A 831 -5.39 -10.98 -18.71
C MET A 831 -5.75 -10.33 -17.37
N ARG A 832 -6.98 -10.49 -16.86
CA ARG A 832 -7.47 -9.80 -15.66
C ARG A 832 -7.23 -8.29 -15.78
N MET A 833 -6.43 -7.69 -14.89
CA MET A 833 -6.10 -6.25 -14.92
C MET A 833 -5.13 -5.86 -16.05
N GLY A 834 -4.48 -6.84 -16.70
CA GLY A 834 -3.56 -6.58 -17.80
C GLY A 834 -4.27 -6.17 -19.10
N GLY A 835 -5.56 -6.51 -19.25
CA GLY A 835 -6.34 -6.13 -20.43
C GLY A 835 -7.64 -6.91 -20.59
N ARG A 836 -8.23 -6.75 -21.78
CA ARG A 836 -9.59 -7.22 -22.09
C ARG A 836 -9.61 -8.54 -22.86
N SER A 837 -8.47 -8.95 -23.41
CA SER A 837 -8.40 -10.10 -24.32
C SER A 837 -8.49 -11.44 -23.58
N TYR A 838 -9.05 -12.45 -24.26
CA TYR A 838 -8.90 -13.86 -23.89
C TYR A 838 -8.10 -14.59 -24.96
N TYR A 839 -7.28 -15.54 -24.52
CA TYR A 839 -6.47 -16.38 -25.40
C TYR A 839 -6.80 -17.86 -25.21
N ALA A 840 -6.76 -18.59 -26.32
CA ALA A 840 -6.73 -20.04 -26.33
C ALA A 840 -5.44 -20.53 -26.99
N LEU A 841 -4.69 -21.40 -26.32
CA LEU A 841 -3.48 -22.02 -26.85
C LEU A 841 -3.70 -23.52 -27.08
N ASP A 842 -3.18 -24.03 -28.20
CA ASP A 842 -3.08 -25.46 -28.46
C ASP A 842 -1.70 -25.94 -28.01
N LEU A 843 -1.70 -26.71 -26.92
CA LEU A 843 -0.51 -27.30 -26.30
C LEU A 843 -0.47 -28.82 -26.51
N THR A 844 -1.21 -29.34 -27.49
CA THR A 844 -1.19 -30.77 -27.82
C THR A 844 0.20 -31.22 -28.27
N ASP A 845 0.99 -30.32 -28.86
CA ASP A 845 2.41 -30.52 -29.09
C ASP A 845 3.22 -29.42 -28.38
N MET A 846 3.84 -29.78 -27.25
CA MET A 846 4.58 -28.85 -26.40
C MET A 846 5.82 -28.23 -27.06
N ASP A 847 6.30 -28.83 -28.17
CA ASP A 847 7.42 -28.29 -28.96
C ASP A 847 6.97 -27.27 -30.01
N ASN A 848 5.69 -27.29 -30.41
CA ASN A 848 5.11 -26.42 -31.43
C ASN A 848 3.77 -25.83 -30.96
N PRO A 849 3.75 -25.08 -29.84
CA PRO A 849 2.53 -24.46 -29.36
C PRO A 849 2.07 -23.37 -30.32
N LYS A 850 0.75 -23.15 -30.37
CA LYS A 850 0.13 -22.14 -31.24
C LYS A 850 -1.07 -21.50 -30.56
N ILE A 851 -1.42 -20.29 -30.98
CA ILE A 851 -2.68 -19.66 -30.61
C ILE A 851 -3.78 -20.32 -31.45
N LYS A 852 -4.79 -20.89 -30.79
CA LYS A 852 -6.02 -21.34 -31.46
C LYS A 852 -6.84 -20.13 -31.88
N PHE A 853 -7.08 -19.26 -30.92
CA PHE A 853 -7.74 -17.98 -31.15
C PHE A 853 -7.41 -16.95 -30.07
N GLN A 854 -7.64 -15.69 -30.41
CA GLN A 854 -7.62 -14.53 -29.54
C GLN A 854 -8.96 -13.80 -29.69
N ILE A 855 -9.64 -13.57 -28.57
CA ILE A 855 -10.80 -12.67 -28.49
C ILE A 855 -10.24 -11.31 -28.08
N ASP A 856 -10.37 -10.30 -28.94
CA ASP A 856 -9.91 -8.93 -28.72
C ASP A 856 -11.11 -7.96 -28.67
N PRO A 857 -11.65 -7.70 -27.47
CA PRO A 857 -12.71 -6.70 -27.26
C PRO A 857 -12.34 -5.28 -27.69
N SER A 858 -11.04 -4.91 -27.64
CA SER A 858 -10.61 -3.56 -27.98
C SER A 858 -10.78 -3.29 -29.48
N ALA A 859 -10.46 -4.28 -30.31
CA ALA A 859 -10.69 -4.21 -31.75
C ALA A 859 -12.12 -4.62 -32.14
N GLY A 860 -12.87 -5.29 -31.26
CA GLY A 860 -14.13 -5.94 -31.61
C GLY A 860 -13.91 -7.11 -32.58
N MET A 861 -12.76 -7.78 -32.48
CA MET A 861 -12.29 -8.79 -33.42
C MET A 861 -11.96 -10.10 -32.72
N ILE A 862 -12.18 -11.21 -33.41
CA ILE A 862 -11.73 -12.54 -33.00
C ILE A 862 -10.79 -13.07 -34.08
N TYR A 863 -9.56 -13.37 -33.70
CA TYR A 863 -8.54 -13.94 -34.59
C TYR A 863 -8.44 -15.43 -34.32
N SER A 864 -8.47 -16.26 -35.35
CA SER A 864 -8.34 -17.71 -35.21
C SER A 864 -7.51 -18.30 -36.34
N GLN A 865 -7.10 -19.56 -36.21
CA GLN A 865 -6.39 -20.28 -37.27
C GLN A 865 -7.18 -20.30 -38.60
N ASP A 866 -8.51 -20.37 -38.52
CA ASP A 866 -9.40 -20.34 -39.69
C ASP A 866 -9.66 -18.92 -40.22
N SER A 867 -9.43 -17.89 -39.40
CA SER A 867 -9.66 -16.48 -39.74
C SER A 867 -8.54 -15.60 -39.18
N PRO A 868 -7.30 -15.70 -39.72
CA PRO A 868 -6.13 -15.03 -39.15
C PRO A 868 -6.16 -13.51 -39.32
N THR A 869 -6.93 -12.98 -40.30
CA THR A 869 -7.17 -11.53 -40.45
C THR A 869 -8.20 -10.99 -39.46
N GLY A 870 -8.86 -11.88 -38.71
CA GLY A 870 -9.88 -11.56 -37.72
C GLY A 870 -11.28 -11.46 -38.31
N LYS A 871 -12.27 -11.76 -37.47
CA LYS A 871 -13.71 -11.63 -37.73
C LYS A 871 -14.32 -10.63 -36.73
N SER A 872 -15.15 -9.72 -37.23
CA SER A 872 -15.72 -8.66 -36.41
C SER A 872 -16.97 -9.11 -35.66
N PHE A 873 -17.04 -8.74 -34.38
CA PHE A 873 -18.18 -8.96 -33.50
C PHE A 873 -18.40 -7.71 -32.62
N PRO A 874 -19.26 -6.76 -33.03
CA PRO A 874 -19.49 -5.53 -32.25
C PRO A 874 -19.91 -5.79 -30.78
N ALA A 875 -20.62 -6.89 -30.53
CA ALA A 875 -21.08 -7.28 -29.19
C ALA A 875 -19.95 -7.46 -28.16
N ILE A 876 -18.76 -7.89 -28.59
CA ILE A 876 -17.63 -8.10 -27.66
C ILE A 876 -16.94 -6.80 -27.27
N GLN A 877 -17.20 -5.68 -27.96
CA GLN A 877 -16.65 -4.37 -27.58
C GLN A 877 -17.19 -3.87 -26.23
N LYS A 878 -18.26 -4.49 -25.72
CA LYS A 878 -18.78 -4.23 -24.38
C LYS A 878 -18.13 -5.09 -23.30
N MET A 879 -17.22 -6.00 -23.64
CA MET A 879 -16.50 -6.78 -22.62
C MET A 879 -15.45 -5.89 -21.95
N GLY A 880 -15.41 -5.88 -20.61
CA GLY A 880 -14.40 -5.17 -19.82
C GLY A 880 -13.11 -5.96 -19.70
N GLN A 881 -12.33 -5.68 -18.66
CA GLN A 881 -11.16 -6.47 -18.31
C GLN A 881 -11.51 -7.94 -18.08
N SER A 882 -10.62 -8.84 -18.48
CA SER A 882 -10.87 -10.27 -18.58
C SER A 882 -10.67 -11.02 -17.25
N TRP A 883 -11.52 -10.73 -16.27
CA TRP A 883 -11.46 -11.27 -14.91
C TRP A 883 -12.10 -12.66 -14.75
N SER A 884 -13.09 -12.98 -15.57
CA SER A 884 -13.85 -14.23 -15.47
C SER A 884 -12.98 -15.41 -15.91
N LYS A 885 -12.75 -16.36 -14.99
CA LYS A 885 -12.07 -17.61 -15.34
C LYS A 885 -12.87 -18.35 -16.43
N PRO A 886 -12.27 -18.69 -17.58
CA PRO A 886 -12.96 -19.43 -18.63
C PRO A 886 -13.53 -20.76 -18.13
N LYS A 887 -14.81 -21.01 -18.38
CA LYS A 887 -15.46 -22.31 -18.13
C LYS A 887 -15.73 -23.01 -19.47
N ILE A 888 -15.08 -24.16 -19.65
CA ILE A 888 -15.22 -25.00 -20.84
C ILE A 888 -16.22 -26.10 -20.56
N ASP A 889 -17.23 -26.26 -21.42
CA ASP A 889 -18.26 -27.30 -21.27
C ASP A 889 -18.99 -27.59 -22.59
N TYR A 890 -19.82 -28.63 -22.62
CA TYR A 890 -20.62 -28.99 -23.78
C TYR A 890 -22.04 -28.42 -23.70
N VAL A 891 -22.58 -27.94 -24.82
CA VAL A 891 -23.97 -27.50 -24.98
C VAL A 891 -24.64 -28.19 -26.17
N ASN A 892 -25.97 -28.23 -26.17
CA ASN A 892 -26.74 -28.58 -27.36
C ASN A 892 -26.93 -27.31 -28.21
N TRP A 893 -26.04 -27.11 -29.18
CA TRP A 893 -26.09 -25.97 -30.09
C TRP A 893 -26.70 -26.37 -31.42
N LYS A 894 -27.89 -25.85 -31.71
CA LYS A 894 -28.64 -26.12 -32.97
C LYS A 894 -28.81 -27.62 -33.24
N GLY A 895 -29.10 -28.40 -32.19
CA GLY A 895 -29.31 -29.85 -32.28
C GLY A 895 -28.02 -30.68 -32.30
N GLN A 896 -26.85 -30.06 -32.12
CA GLN A 896 -25.55 -30.72 -32.14
C GLN A 896 -24.79 -30.46 -30.84
N ARG A 897 -24.10 -31.50 -30.35
CA ARG A 897 -23.21 -31.35 -29.19
C ARG A 897 -22.01 -30.47 -29.56
N LYS A 898 -21.87 -29.33 -28.89
CA LYS A 898 -20.83 -28.34 -29.18
C LYS A 898 -20.05 -28.02 -27.92
N LEU A 899 -18.72 -28.07 -28.01
CA LEU A 899 -17.84 -27.61 -26.94
C LEU A 899 -17.73 -26.08 -27.00
N VAL A 900 -17.98 -25.41 -25.88
CA VAL A 900 -18.03 -23.95 -25.78
C VAL A 900 -17.23 -23.43 -24.59
N MET A 901 -16.86 -22.16 -24.68
CA MET A 901 -16.23 -21.38 -23.62
C MET A 901 -17.21 -20.33 -23.12
N PHE A 902 -17.54 -20.38 -21.83
CA PHE A 902 -18.33 -19.37 -21.14
C PHE A 902 -17.43 -18.42 -20.36
N VAL A 903 -17.71 -17.12 -20.48
CA VAL A 903 -17.10 -16.05 -19.66
C VAL A 903 -18.13 -14.98 -19.33
N GLY A 904 -17.96 -14.35 -18.17
CA GLY A 904 -18.63 -13.10 -17.84
C GLY A 904 -18.13 -11.94 -18.69
N GLY A 905 -18.91 -10.87 -18.75
CA GLY A 905 -18.59 -9.68 -19.53
C GLY A 905 -17.32 -8.96 -19.06
N GLY A 906 -16.85 -9.23 -17.85
CA GLY A 906 -15.60 -8.69 -17.34
C GLY A 906 -15.78 -7.47 -16.44
N TYR A 907 -14.66 -6.95 -15.94
CA TYR A 907 -14.64 -5.85 -14.98
C TYR A 907 -14.51 -4.50 -15.70
N ASP A 908 -15.38 -3.55 -15.36
CA ASP A 908 -15.30 -2.18 -15.86
C ASP A 908 -14.35 -1.34 -14.98
N ALA A 909 -13.13 -1.16 -15.46
CA ALA A 909 -12.12 -0.35 -14.79
C ALA A 909 -12.23 1.15 -15.13
N GLY A 910 -13.34 1.57 -15.75
CA GLY A 910 -13.60 2.93 -16.21
C GLY A 910 -12.89 3.27 -17.52
N GLY A 911 -12.89 4.56 -17.87
CA GLY A 911 -12.44 5.05 -19.17
C GLY A 911 -13.52 4.91 -20.24
N ASP A 912 -13.11 4.97 -21.51
CA ASP A 912 -14.06 4.86 -22.64
C ASP A 912 -14.38 3.42 -23.03
N ASP A 913 -13.51 2.48 -22.67
CA ASP A 913 -13.52 1.10 -23.13
C ASP A 913 -13.51 0.07 -21.98
N GLY A 914 -13.66 0.53 -20.73
CA GLY A 914 -13.67 -0.27 -19.50
C GLY A 914 -12.30 -0.82 -19.11
N ASP A 915 -11.23 -0.31 -19.75
CA ASP A 915 -9.84 -0.70 -19.51
C ASP A 915 -9.04 0.42 -18.84
N GLY A 916 -9.67 1.24 -18.01
CA GLY A 916 -9.02 2.31 -17.27
C GLY A 916 -8.68 3.54 -18.11
N LEU A 917 -8.02 4.50 -17.45
CA LEU A 917 -7.58 5.75 -18.05
C LEU A 917 -6.32 5.52 -18.88
N LYS A 918 -6.26 6.11 -20.08
CA LYS A 918 -5.12 5.99 -21.00
C LYS A 918 -4.61 7.37 -21.43
N SER A 919 -3.30 7.49 -21.59
CA SER A 919 -2.64 8.62 -22.24
C SER A 919 -1.66 8.08 -23.29
N ASN A 920 -1.79 8.54 -24.54
CA ASN A 920 -1.01 8.02 -25.68
C ASN A 920 -1.07 6.49 -25.83
N GLY A 921 -2.23 5.88 -25.54
CA GLY A 921 -2.42 4.42 -25.61
C GLY A 921 -1.87 3.63 -24.43
N VAL A 922 -1.22 4.29 -23.47
CA VAL A 922 -0.64 3.66 -22.26
C VAL A 922 -1.59 3.87 -21.08
N ARG A 923 -1.83 2.83 -20.27
CA ARG A 923 -2.66 2.92 -19.06
C ARG A 923 -2.00 3.82 -18.01
N THR A 924 -2.73 4.81 -17.52
CA THR A 924 -2.26 5.76 -16.49
C THR A 924 -3.00 5.62 -15.16
N GLY A 925 -4.07 4.84 -15.12
CA GLY A 925 -4.86 4.60 -13.91
C GLY A 925 -6.21 3.97 -14.23
N TYR A 926 -7.11 4.01 -13.26
CA TYR A 926 -8.46 3.48 -13.35
C TYR A 926 -9.48 4.59 -13.07
N ALA A 927 -10.74 4.38 -13.44
CA ALA A 927 -11.86 5.29 -13.17
C ALA A 927 -13.18 4.52 -12.99
N GLY A 928 -13.08 3.22 -12.70
CA GLY A 928 -14.19 2.28 -12.61
C GLY A 928 -14.58 2.03 -11.17
N TYR A 929 -14.90 0.76 -10.87
CA TYR A 929 -15.28 0.31 -9.54
C TYR A 929 -14.24 0.57 -8.43
N GLU A 930 -13.01 0.99 -8.77
CA GLU A 930 -12.03 1.48 -7.80
C GLU A 930 -12.49 2.78 -7.09
N TYR A 931 -13.48 3.48 -7.64
CA TYR A 931 -14.04 4.71 -7.08
C TYR A 931 -15.36 4.43 -6.36
N TYR A 932 -15.46 4.85 -5.10
CA TYR A 932 -16.63 4.60 -4.23
C TYR A 932 -17.97 5.09 -4.80
N ASN A 933 -17.93 6.09 -5.68
CA ASN A 933 -19.09 6.70 -6.30
C ASN A 933 -19.23 6.38 -7.80
N TYR A 934 -18.47 5.39 -8.30
CA TYR A 934 -18.59 4.95 -9.68
C TYR A 934 -20.01 4.47 -9.96
N LYS A 935 -20.61 4.99 -11.03
CA LYS A 935 -21.95 4.64 -11.48
C LYS A 935 -21.87 4.11 -12.89
N GLN A 936 -21.99 2.79 -13.02
CA GLN A 936 -22.09 2.15 -14.33
C GLN A 936 -23.38 2.55 -15.08
N GLU A 937 -24.41 3.03 -14.37
CA GLU A 937 -25.76 3.26 -14.91
C GLU A 937 -26.13 4.72 -15.34
N ASN A 938 -25.24 5.73 -15.31
CA ASN A 938 -25.60 7.13 -15.70
C ASN A 938 -24.38 7.90 -16.26
N SER A 939 -24.39 8.71 -17.32
CA SER A 939 -25.46 9.30 -18.15
C SER A 939 -24.87 9.90 -19.45
N THR A 940 -25.65 9.89 -20.53
CA THR A 940 -25.51 10.55 -21.86
C THR A 940 -25.03 9.75 -23.09
N SER A 941 -24.47 8.55 -22.95
CA SER A 941 -24.31 7.66 -24.13
C SER A 941 -25.01 6.34 -23.90
N THR A 942 -25.85 5.93 -24.85
CA THR A 942 -26.58 4.65 -24.92
C THR A 942 -25.67 3.39 -24.90
N ASN A 943 -24.36 3.53 -24.67
CA ASN A 943 -23.34 2.51 -24.97
C ASN A 943 -22.38 2.14 -23.80
N LYS A 944 -22.59 2.58 -22.54
CA LYS A 944 -21.62 2.35 -21.44
C LYS A 944 -22.13 1.44 -20.32
N ARG A 945 -22.47 0.18 -20.65
CA ARG A 945 -22.62 -0.92 -19.68
C ARG A 945 -21.52 -1.96 -19.92
N ILE A 946 -20.27 -1.50 -19.87
CA ILE A 946 -19.11 -2.35 -20.16
C ILE A 946 -18.99 -3.38 -19.03
N GLY A 947 -18.67 -4.62 -19.36
CA GLY A 947 -18.56 -5.70 -18.38
C GLY A 947 -19.88 -6.39 -18.01
N ALA A 948 -21.04 -5.79 -18.32
CA ALA A 948 -22.34 -6.30 -17.94
C ALA A 948 -22.90 -7.27 -19.00
N GLY A 949 -22.63 -8.57 -18.85
CA GLY A 949 -23.16 -9.61 -19.72
C GLY A 949 -22.54 -10.99 -19.49
N VAL A 950 -23.02 -12.00 -20.21
CA VAL A 950 -22.41 -13.34 -20.28
C VAL A 950 -22.29 -13.75 -21.73
N TYR A 951 -21.13 -14.31 -22.08
CA TYR A 951 -20.76 -14.63 -23.45
C TYR A 951 -20.41 -16.12 -23.57
N MET A 952 -20.85 -16.73 -24.67
CA MET A 952 -20.57 -18.10 -25.05
C MET A 952 -19.87 -18.12 -26.41
N PHE A 953 -18.62 -18.59 -26.41
CA PHE A 953 -17.77 -18.70 -27.58
C PHE A 953 -17.61 -20.17 -27.98
N ASP A 954 -17.35 -20.41 -29.25
CA ASP A 954 -16.88 -21.70 -29.73
C ASP A 954 -15.51 -22.01 -29.12
N ALA A 955 -15.37 -23.14 -28.41
CA ALA A 955 -14.12 -23.48 -27.74
C ALA A 955 -12.99 -23.87 -28.72
N ASP A 956 -13.29 -24.09 -30.00
CA ASP A 956 -12.29 -24.49 -31.00
C ASP A 956 -11.69 -23.30 -31.75
N ASN A 957 -12.53 -22.36 -32.21
CA ASN A 957 -12.13 -21.24 -33.06
C ASN A 957 -12.46 -19.85 -32.47
N GLY A 958 -13.12 -19.79 -31.31
CA GLY A 958 -13.43 -18.55 -30.60
C GLY A 958 -14.63 -17.77 -31.13
N ASP A 959 -15.34 -18.24 -32.17
CA ASP A 959 -16.51 -17.52 -32.71
C ASP A 959 -17.54 -17.24 -31.61
N LEU A 960 -18.08 -16.01 -31.56
CA LEU A 960 -19.19 -15.70 -30.66
C LEU A 960 -20.45 -16.43 -31.12
N LEU A 961 -20.95 -17.34 -30.28
CA LEU A 961 -22.14 -18.15 -30.58
C LEU A 961 -23.40 -17.54 -29.97
N TRP A 962 -23.30 -17.10 -28.71
CA TRP A 962 -24.42 -16.54 -27.95
C TRP A 962 -23.93 -15.55 -26.91
N TYR A 963 -24.73 -14.53 -26.61
CA TYR A 963 -24.53 -13.68 -25.45
C TYR A 963 -25.85 -13.15 -24.89
N THR A 964 -25.81 -12.78 -23.62
CA THR A 964 -26.86 -12.04 -22.93
C THR A 964 -26.30 -10.76 -22.36
N ASP A 965 -27.02 -9.65 -22.60
CA ASP A 965 -26.79 -8.36 -21.97
C ASP A 965 -28.15 -7.65 -21.83
N SER A 966 -28.13 -6.39 -21.40
CA SER A 966 -29.36 -5.61 -21.19
C SER A 966 -29.85 -4.86 -22.44
N THR A 967 -29.20 -5.04 -23.59
CA THR A 967 -29.52 -4.38 -24.86
C THR A 967 -30.39 -5.24 -25.77
N ASN A 968 -31.06 -4.60 -26.72
CA ASN A 968 -31.96 -5.30 -27.65
C ASN A 968 -31.21 -6.16 -28.69
N ASP A 969 -29.90 -5.94 -28.88
CA ASP A 969 -29.11 -6.69 -29.86
C ASP A 969 -28.67 -8.07 -29.33
N ALA A 970 -28.75 -8.30 -28.01
CA ALA A 970 -28.39 -9.58 -27.41
C ALA A 970 -29.28 -10.73 -27.85
N ASN A 971 -28.71 -11.94 -27.88
CA ASN A 971 -29.49 -13.16 -28.15
C ASN A 971 -30.57 -13.37 -27.09
N VAL A 972 -30.26 -13.03 -25.84
CA VAL A 972 -31.22 -12.95 -24.74
C VAL A 972 -31.03 -11.61 -24.05
N LYS A 973 -32.04 -10.76 -24.09
CA LYS A 973 -32.05 -9.51 -23.33
C LYS A 973 -32.46 -9.78 -21.89
N ASN A 974 -31.66 -9.34 -20.94
CA ASN A 974 -32.03 -9.28 -19.53
C ASN A 974 -31.74 -7.88 -18.97
N THR A 975 -32.79 -7.14 -18.61
CA THR A 975 -32.68 -5.75 -18.14
C THR A 975 -31.98 -5.61 -16.79
N ASP A 976 -31.85 -6.70 -16.05
CA ASP A 976 -31.24 -6.72 -14.71
C ASP A 976 -29.70 -6.80 -14.80
N LEU A 977 -29.16 -7.16 -15.98
CA LEU A 977 -27.72 -7.17 -16.28
C LEU A 977 -27.19 -5.75 -16.48
N ASN A 978 -27.02 -5.06 -15.36
CA ASN A 978 -26.48 -3.70 -15.32
C ASN A 978 -25.05 -3.63 -14.81
N TYR A 979 -24.60 -4.64 -14.04
CA TYR A 979 -23.31 -4.63 -13.38
C TYR A 979 -22.30 -5.58 -14.01
N SER A 980 -21.01 -5.27 -13.82
CA SER A 980 -19.92 -6.12 -14.33
C SER A 980 -20.03 -7.56 -13.82
N VAL A 981 -19.98 -8.53 -14.74
CA VAL A 981 -19.97 -9.95 -14.42
C VAL A 981 -18.51 -10.44 -14.48
N VAL A 982 -17.86 -10.44 -13.32
CA VAL A 982 -16.44 -10.82 -13.16
C VAL A 982 -16.26 -12.25 -12.70
N SER A 983 -17.32 -12.85 -12.15
CA SER A 983 -17.28 -14.21 -11.59
C SER A 983 -17.07 -15.27 -12.68
N GLN A 984 -16.53 -16.42 -12.28
CA GLN A 984 -16.54 -17.60 -13.14
C GLN A 984 -17.99 -18.04 -13.36
N ILE A 985 -18.37 -18.28 -14.63
CA ILE A 985 -19.67 -18.87 -14.95
C ILE A 985 -19.71 -20.33 -14.46
N LYS A 986 -20.69 -20.67 -13.64
CA LYS A 986 -20.94 -22.06 -13.20
C LYS A 986 -21.98 -22.68 -14.12
N THR A 987 -21.69 -23.89 -14.58
CA THR A 987 -22.58 -24.69 -15.43
C THR A 987 -23.22 -25.80 -14.61
N VAL A 988 -24.48 -26.12 -14.89
CA VAL A 988 -25.19 -27.24 -14.29
C VAL A 988 -25.81 -28.10 -15.39
N ASP A 989 -25.49 -29.38 -15.35
CA ASP A 989 -26.15 -30.46 -16.08
C ASP A 989 -27.06 -31.20 -15.07
N ARG A 990 -28.38 -31.16 -15.29
CA ARG A 990 -29.36 -31.70 -14.33
C ARG A 990 -29.77 -33.13 -14.64
N ASN A 991 -29.57 -33.60 -15.87
CA ASN A 991 -29.95 -34.94 -16.32
C ASN A 991 -28.73 -35.86 -16.50
N ASN A 992 -27.52 -35.35 -16.24
CA ASN A 992 -26.24 -36.05 -16.31
C ASN A 992 -25.97 -36.64 -17.71
N ASP A 993 -26.37 -35.93 -18.76
CA ASP A 993 -26.11 -36.33 -20.15
C ASP A 993 -24.78 -35.75 -20.70
N GLY A 994 -24.06 -34.98 -19.87
CA GLY A 994 -22.81 -34.32 -20.21
C GLY A 994 -23.01 -33.09 -21.09
N VAL A 995 -24.17 -32.44 -20.99
CA VAL A 995 -24.55 -31.20 -21.68
C VAL A 995 -25.12 -30.21 -20.66
N VAL A 996 -24.69 -28.96 -20.75
CA VAL A 996 -25.11 -27.90 -19.84
C VAL A 996 -26.57 -27.49 -20.09
N ASP A 997 -27.36 -27.47 -19.01
CA ASP A 997 -28.74 -26.98 -19.00
C ASP A 997 -28.86 -25.54 -18.48
N HIS A 998 -28.11 -25.21 -17.41
CA HIS A 998 -28.22 -23.93 -16.70
C HIS A 998 -26.86 -23.28 -16.49
N LEU A 999 -26.87 -21.94 -16.52
CA LEU A 999 -25.75 -21.08 -16.16
C LEU A 999 -26.10 -20.33 -14.88
N TYR A 1000 -25.17 -20.32 -13.92
CA TYR A 1000 -25.24 -19.50 -12.72
C TYR A 1000 -24.00 -18.60 -12.66
N PHE A 1001 -24.20 -17.34 -12.33
CA PHE A 1001 -23.14 -16.35 -12.19
C PHE A 1001 -23.61 -15.26 -11.24
N GLY A 1002 -22.66 -14.55 -10.66
CA GLY A 1002 -22.93 -13.33 -9.89
C GLY A 1002 -22.27 -12.11 -10.51
N ASP A 1003 -22.93 -10.96 -10.39
CA ASP A 1003 -22.37 -9.67 -10.79
C ASP A 1003 -21.80 -8.89 -9.58
N LEU A 1004 -21.15 -7.74 -9.83
CA LEU A 1004 -20.56 -6.91 -8.77
C LEU A 1004 -21.57 -6.21 -7.85
N SER A 1005 -22.87 -6.26 -8.17
CA SER A 1005 -23.92 -5.82 -7.24
C SER A 1005 -24.41 -6.94 -6.33
N GLY A 1006 -23.95 -8.18 -6.54
CA GLY A 1006 -24.34 -9.36 -5.78
C GLY A 1006 -25.64 -10.00 -6.26
N GLN A 1007 -26.05 -9.76 -7.51
CA GLN A 1007 -27.20 -10.43 -8.15
C GLN A 1007 -26.89 -11.87 -8.54
#